data_AF-A0A7H8QMX4-F1
#
_entry.id   AF-A0A7H8QMX4-F1
#
_cell.length_a   1.000
_cell.length_b   1.000
_cell.length_c   1.000
_cell.angle_alpha   90.00
_cell.angle_beta   90.00
_cell.angle_gamma   90.00
#
_symmetry.space_group_name_H-M   'P 1'
#
loop_
_entity.id
_entity.type
_entity.pdbx_description
1 polymer ?
#
loop_
_entity_poly.entity_id
_entity_poly.type
_entity_poly.pdbx_seq_one_letter_code
_entity_poly.pdbx_strand_id
1 'polypeptide(L)'
;MSLSSDDSLFEERRSSRGSFELDDDFADFATQQPVKTPRFLRRHQQRSLLSRLLCPRRRCGRLSLRRIVLFLRIAGAILCALVAYTFVFRPSYTHLPSHYQQLQQSMVQSTSPGRGNIHNERVFIAVGLYDKAGDLARGAWGEGLLSLIELLGANNTFLSIYENDSGPEAETALDEFGQRVPCNKSIVFEDHFDTSEIDTATLPDGSVRTKRLPYLAAIRNRALQPLDDNPHVRYDKLLYLNDVFFNPMDAVHLLFSTNAAAGVGSAGTAPQYRAACAADFINPFKMYDTFAVRDLHGFTMGIPFYPWFGSVGASESRRDVLEQKDAVRIRSCWGGMVAFDAQYFQANERQSDNDNDDDDNNNSTESTDVQPAAASPRPVRFRAFGDEFWEGSECCLIHADIQDNFTNVDTITDTGIYLNPYIRVAYDTHTLGWLGLTRRFERLYSFPHWVANTVIGASAPKPRREETGGRDVDVRIWNFDNSSSEGGSWTDVRQPGDNGAFCVSRGMQVLVQDRTTTDKGWEVYPYPKDPFYDHLRCDATADEPCSGCKRAGIECRTHLNQPRLTRQSRHRESPKDNSTSKDKNRGVFPSFGTLSRFFEAGILSSNWNGFEENGTFRNVYIGTDVANLHHLVRDHEPAGNKFLCYPFPAIRDELPWKPHPEMLGHHYLTSDSANDLSSLPVRSVRDALVMTYFDDIHPGFPVIDEAEFRRRYADPENPPPLLTLQAVLLAAARISEHPQVAASRAMTTATLYRRAKTLFDLRHESDRVDLVQAALLLAWYTENSDTVASNAYYWVGNATRIAFGMALHRRASLRYVPPLRNRYYRKYKKIWWMLLYSEVMLSLEYGRPCMIRAGDFDVAPLEDEDFKNMDDSDDTLVDRGFCSVLADLSLVAMDVASLRGRQMPADTEAIERRLGQTAIRIRPSHDIWSCQLRLVYNLIVLVVYRSSSSNNNYNNKNNSKLCSEAASNILTTFETMLVQSTIRQCHLSSTTALMAAAIEFAREVRCSSSSSSSSSNIITAISAQAQLERLLAPAEALAGYFVHVEAVGRLCKSLNVKAERVIRECQARYSSLSSVDDVPALPASPEIIDWEDIMTNSRMQNVGFGFGFGGEDWLSEYPGQEV
;
A
#
# COMPACT_ATOMS: atom_id res chain seq x y z
N MET A 1 8.83 -63.16 4.18
CA MET A 1 9.09 -64.15 3.10
C MET A 1 10.47 -63.82 2.54
N SER A 2 11.55 -64.46 3.02
CA SER A 2 12.06 -65.81 2.63
C SER A 2 12.71 -65.80 1.23
N LEU A 3 13.96 -66.19 0.97
CA LEU A 3 15.11 -66.81 1.68
C LEU A 3 16.40 -66.39 0.89
N SER A 4 17.68 -66.59 1.25
CA SER A 4 18.45 -67.24 2.34
C SER A 4 19.74 -66.38 2.62
N SER A 5 20.87 -66.79 3.24
CA SER A 5 21.37 -68.05 3.83
C SER A 5 22.41 -67.77 4.94
N ASP A 6 22.69 -68.78 5.75
CA ASP A 6 23.16 -68.76 7.13
C ASP A 6 24.65 -68.49 7.45
N ASP A 7 24.87 -68.35 8.77
CA ASP A 7 26.01 -68.79 9.60
C ASP A 7 27.38 -68.07 9.63
N SER A 8 27.66 -67.44 10.79
CA SER A 8 28.53 -68.09 11.81
C SER A 8 28.42 -67.40 13.19
N LEU A 9 28.79 -68.14 14.25
CA LEU A 9 28.36 -67.91 15.65
C LEU A 9 29.54 -67.71 16.63
N PHE A 10 29.25 -66.96 17.71
CA PHE A 10 29.81 -67.05 19.09
C PHE A 10 31.30 -66.80 19.41
N GLU A 11 31.53 -65.93 20.41
CA GLU A 11 32.25 -66.13 21.70
C GLU A 11 32.78 -64.77 22.25
N GLU A 12 33.12 -64.57 23.53
CA GLU A 12 32.39 -64.79 24.79
C GLU A 12 32.94 -63.79 25.86
N ARG A 13 32.21 -63.58 26.97
CA ARG A 13 32.66 -63.09 28.32
C ARG A 13 33.56 -61.84 28.52
N ARG A 14 32.92 -60.81 29.12
CA ARG A 14 33.13 -60.33 30.51
C ARG A 14 34.55 -60.28 31.14
N SER A 15 34.88 -59.07 31.63
CA SER A 15 35.20 -58.72 33.04
C SER A 15 36.66 -58.41 33.48
N SER A 16 36.72 -57.44 34.41
CA SER A 16 37.79 -57.12 35.39
C SER A 16 39.01 -56.33 34.92
N ARG A 17 39.76 -55.55 35.72
CA ARG A 17 39.61 -54.77 36.99
C ARG A 17 41.07 -54.41 37.40
N GLY A 18 41.39 -53.17 37.77
CA GLY A 18 42.53 -52.87 38.68
C GLY A 18 43.81 -52.19 38.14
N SER A 19 43.91 -50.87 38.40
CA SER A 19 44.91 -50.19 39.29
C SER A 19 46.45 -50.27 39.12
N PHE A 20 47.07 -49.08 39.25
CA PHE A 20 48.38 -48.72 39.86
C PHE A 20 49.67 -48.86 38.97
N GLU A 21 50.44 -47.80 38.64
CA GLU A 21 51.45 -46.99 39.41
C GLU A 21 52.92 -47.51 39.21
N LEU A 22 54.05 -46.76 39.21
CA LEU A 22 54.45 -45.34 39.48
C LEU A 22 55.86 -45.03 38.86
N ASP A 23 56.33 -43.76 38.88
CA ASP A 23 57.75 -43.24 38.90
C ASP A 23 58.78 -43.57 37.74
N ASP A 24 59.91 -42.86 37.45
CA ASP A 24 60.48 -41.53 37.85
C ASP A 24 61.62 -41.03 36.89
N ASP A 25 62.00 -39.74 37.03
CA ASP A 25 63.32 -39.05 36.88
C ASP A 25 64.29 -39.01 35.64
N PHE A 26 64.55 -37.75 35.18
CA PHE A 26 65.81 -36.97 35.00
C PHE A 26 67.07 -37.32 34.11
N ALA A 27 67.53 -36.26 33.38
CA ALA A 27 68.93 -35.85 33.01
C ALA A 27 69.74 -36.64 31.91
N ASP A 28 70.75 -36.12 31.16
CA ASP A 28 71.38 -34.78 30.98
C ASP A 28 72.36 -34.69 29.73
N PHE A 29 72.90 -33.49 29.40
CA PHE A 29 74.08 -33.11 28.52
C PHE A 29 74.10 -33.46 26.99
N ALA A 30 74.58 -32.63 26.02
CA ALA A 30 75.87 -31.90 25.94
C ALA A 30 76.02 -30.80 24.84
N THR A 31 76.68 -29.66 25.20
CA THR A 31 77.62 -28.74 24.45
C THR A 31 77.47 -28.43 22.93
N GLN A 32 77.56 -27.17 22.43
CA GLN A 32 78.78 -26.31 22.34
C GLN A 32 78.47 -24.81 22.02
N GLN A 33 79.42 -23.89 22.32
CA GLN A 33 79.51 -22.48 21.82
C GLN A 33 80.88 -22.24 21.14
N PRO A 34 81.10 -21.11 20.41
CA PRO A 34 81.87 -20.01 21.04
C PRO A 34 81.57 -18.54 20.58
N VAL A 35 81.58 -17.59 21.55
CA VAL A 35 82.41 -16.33 21.61
C VAL A 35 82.19 -15.17 20.58
N LYS A 36 82.23 -13.83 20.88
CA LYS A 36 82.19 -12.96 22.10
C LYS A 36 82.02 -11.44 21.74
N THR A 37 81.12 -10.70 22.42
CA THR A 37 81.27 -9.30 22.98
C THR A 37 81.43 -8.02 22.06
N PRO A 38 81.41 -6.75 22.58
CA PRO A 38 80.35 -6.09 23.38
C PRO A 38 80.09 -4.55 23.13
N ARG A 39 78.99 -4.02 23.71
CA ARG A 39 78.74 -2.66 24.32
C ARG A 39 79.40 -1.37 23.76
N PHE A 40 78.62 -0.29 23.52
CA PHE A 40 78.44 0.85 24.48
C PHE A 40 77.59 2.09 24.01
N LEU A 41 76.80 2.65 24.95
CA LEU A 41 76.48 4.08 25.25
C LEU A 41 75.75 5.09 24.27
N ARG A 42 74.61 5.60 24.82
CA ARG A 42 74.21 7.03 25.02
C ARG A 42 73.30 7.80 24.01
N ARG A 43 72.06 8.04 24.50
CA ARG A 43 71.30 9.33 24.63
C ARG A 43 70.86 10.18 23.41
N HIS A 44 69.61 10.68 23.56
CA HIS A 44 68.97 11.81 22.88
C HIS A 44 68.72 11.62 21.36
N GLN A 45 67.68 12.21 20.73
CA GLN A 45 66.77 13.29 21.17
C GLN A 45 65.35 13.14 20.55
N GLN A 46 64.40 13.93 21.05
CA GLN A 46 62.98 13.94 20.67
C GLN A 46 62.68 14.44 19.23
N ARG A 47 61.43 14.16 18.77
CA ARG A 47 60.66 14.82 17.68
C ARG A 47 61.17 14.52 16.24
N SER A 48 60.32 14.39 15.21
CA SER A 48 58.84 14.44 15.11
C SER A 48 58.33 13.50 14.00
N LEU A 49 57.10 13.00 14.11
CA LEU A 49 56.52 11.94 13.27
C LEU A 49 55.86 12.42 11.95
N LEU A 50 56.32 13.54 11.37
CA LEU A 50 55.52 14.33 10.42
C LEU A 50 56.18 14.64 9.05
N SER A 51 57.13 13.82 8.58
CA SER A 51 57.87 14.09 7.33
C SER A 51 58.10 12.90 6.38
N ARG A 52 57.33 11.80 6.49
CA ARG A 52 57.53 10.57 5.66
C ARG A 52 56.29 10.05 4.92
N LEU A 53 55.37 10.94 4.52
CA LEU A 53 54.20 10.60 3.70
C LEU A 53 54.17 11.34 2.36
N LEU A 54 55.25 11.24 1.57
CA LEU A 54 55.27 11.63 0.15
C LEU A 54 56.06 10.63 -0.70
N CYS A 55 55.42 9.48 -1.02
CA CYS A 55 55.65 8.62 -2.19
C CYS A 55 57.07 8.01 -2.45
N PRO A 56 57.23 7.05 -3.38
CA PRO A 56 56.58 5.73 -3.30
C PRO A 56 57.56 4.57 -3.57
N ARG A 57 57.50 3.47 -2.82
CA ARG A 57 58.19 2.22 -3.20
C ARG A 57 57.27 1.01 -3.24
N ARG A 58 57.23 0.38 -4.43
CA ARG A 58 56.40 -0.74 -4.85
C ARG A 58 56.43 -1.91 -3.86
N ARG A 59 55.26 -2.28 -3.31
CA ARG A 59 54.84 -3.64 -2.90
C ARG A 59 53.40 -3.58 -2.33
N CYS A 60 52.40 -3.70 -3.20
CA CYS A 60 51.02 -4.01 -2.78
C CYS A 60 50.68 -5.43 -3.22
N GLY A 61 50.89 -6.38 -2.33
CA GLY A 61 50.43 -7.76 -2.51
C GLY A 61 48.96 -7.91 -2.12
N ARG A 62 48.23 -8.72 -2.90
CA ARG A 62 47.00 -9.46 -2.55
C ARG A 62 46.40 -9.12 -1.17
N LEU A 63 45.35 -8.30 -1.12
CA LEU A 63 44.41 -8.35 0.01
C LEU A 63 43.65 -9.67 -0.10
N SER A 64 43.93 -10.61 0.80
CA SER A 64 43.34 -11.95 0.78
C SER A 64 41.89 -11.94 1.23
N LEU A 65 41.09 -12.88 0.70
CA LEU A 65 39.69 -13.13 1.08
C LEU A 65 39.47 -13.19 2.61
N ARG A 66 40.47 -13.72 3.33
CA ARG A 66 40.53 -13.74 4.81
C ARG A 66 40.37 -12.36 5.45
N ARG A 67 40.85 -11.27 4.83
CA ARG A 67 40.69 -9.89 5.34
C ARG A 67 39.26 -9.37 5.18
N ILE A 68 38.53 -9.79 4.14
CA ILE A 68 37.12 -9.41 3.95
C ILE A 68 36.23 -10.18 4.91
N VAL A 69 36.45 -11.50 5.07
CA VAL A 69 35.74 -12.31 6.09
C VAL A 69 36.06 -11.81 7.50
N LEU A 70 37.31 -11.43 7.78
CA LEU A 70 37.68 -10.80 9.04
C LEU A 70 36.98 -9.44 9.22
N PHE A 71 36.88 -8.61 8.18
CA PHE A 71 36.16 -7.34 8.23
C PHE A 71 34.66 -7.54 8.50
N LEU A 72 33.99 -8.50 7.86
CA LEU A 72 32.58 -8.81 8.10
C LEU A 72 32.35 -9.37 9.51
N ARG A 73 33.25 -10.25 10.01
CA ARG A 73 33.20 -10.73 11.40
C ARG A 73 33.44 -9.60 12.41
N ILE A 74 34.36 -8.68 12.13
CA ILE A 74 34.58 -7.49 12.95
C ILE A 74 33.36 -6.57 12.90
N ALA A 75 32.76 -6.33 11.75
CA ALA A 75 31.57 -5.48 11.60
C ALA A 75 30.35 -6.09 12.33
N GLY A 76 30.14 -7.41 12.22
CA GLY A 76 29.11 -8.13 12.97
C GLY A 76 29.36 -8.09 14.48
N ALA A 77 30.61 -8.32 14.93
CA ALA A 77 30.99 -8.21 16.33
C ALA A 77 30.83 -6.78 16.87
N ILE A 78 31.15 -5.75 16.08
CA ILE A 78 30.90 -4.34 16.40
C ILE A 78 29.40 -4.07 16.51
N LEU A 79 28.57 -4.59 15.59
CA LEU A 79 27.12 -4.42 15.66
C LEU A 79 26.54 -5.08 16.91
N CYS A 80 26.91 -6.33 17.22
CA CYS A 80 26.50 -7.01 18.45
C CYS A 80 27.00 -6.27 19.70
N ALA A 81 28.23 -5.75 19.70
CA ALA A 81 28.75 -4.94 20.78
C ALA A 81 28.02 -3.59 20.92
N LEU A 82 27.59 -2.96 19.83
CA LEU A 82 26.78 -1.73 19.85
C LEU A 82 25.35 -2.00 20.34
N VAL A 83 24.75 -3.12 19.97
CA VAL A 83 23.45 -3.58 20.51
C VAL A 83 23.56 -3.83 22.01
N ALA A 84 24.52 -4.64 22.46
CA ALA A 84 24.74 -4.90 23.88
C ALA A 84 25.09 -3.61 24.67
N TYR A 85 25.95 -2.75 24.12
CA TYR A 85 26.31 -1.48 24.73
C TYR A 85 25.11 -0.54 24.86
N THR A 86 24.27 -0.43 23.81
CA THR A 86 23.08 0.43 23.86
C THR A 86 22.08 -0.12 24.86
N PHE A 87 21.82 -1.43 24.83
CA PHE A 87 20.91 -2.12 25.74
C PHE A 87 21.22 -1.89 27.22
N VAL A 88 22.52 -1.94 27.58
CA VAL A 88 22.99 -1.82 28.97
C VAL A 88 23.24 -0.37 29.38
N PHE A 89 23.90 0.44 28.54
CA PHE A 89 24.45 1.74 28.93
C PHE A 89 23.79 2.96 28.27
N ARG A 90 22.98 2.77 27.21
CA ARG A 90 22.27 3.85 26.51
C ARG A 90 20.82 3.47 26.15
N PRO A 91 20.00 2.93 27.07
CA PRO A 91 18.59 2.70 26.78
C PRO A 91 17.87 4.04 26.56
N SER A 92 16.81 4.01 25.75
CA SER A 92 15.93 5.15 25.47
C SER A 92 14.83 5.24 26.52
N TYR A 93 14.53 6.44 27.02
CA TYR A 93 13.34 6.71 27.86
C TYR A 93 13.10 5.69 28.99
N THR A 94 14.18 5.18 29.58
CA THR A 94 14.19 4.10 30.58
C THR A 94 14.70 4.58 31.94
N HIS A 95 15.53 5.63 31.96
CA HIS A 95 15.98 6.28 33.18
C HIS A 95 15.06 7.47 33.45
N LEU A 96 14.12 7.32 34.38
CA LEU A 96 13.19 8.38 34.77
C LEU A 96 13.95 9.59 35.35
N PRO A 97 13.57 10.84 35.04
CA PRO A 97 14.11 12.04 35.68
C PRO A 97 13.89 12.04 37.21
N SER A 98 14.65 12.85 37.94
CA SER A 98 14.61 12.86 39.41
C SER A 98 13.24 13.19 40.00
N HIS A 99 12.46 14.08 39.37
CA HIS A 99 11.12 14.44 39.84
C HIS A 99 10.10 13.32 39.57
N TYR A 100 10.23 12.57 38.47
CA TYR A 100 9.45 11.35 38.24
C TYR A 100 9.77 10.31 39.32
N GLN A 101 11.06 10.09 39.65
CA GLN A 101 11.45 9.15 40.70
C GLN A 101 10.91 9.53 42.08
N GLN A 102 10.88 10.82 42.42
CA GLN A 102 10.31 11.32 43.68
C GLN A 102 8.81 11.05 43.77
N LEU A 103 8.05 11.38 42.72
CA LEU A 103 6.61 11.11 42.66
C LEU A 103 6.29 9.60 42.65
N GLN A 104 7.10 8.80 41.94
CA GLN A 104 6.97 7.35 41.96
C GLN A 104 7.23 6.77 43.36
N GLN A 105 8.21 7.30 44.09
CA GLN A 105 8.48 6.89 45.48
C GLN A 105 7.32 7.25 46.43
N SER A 106 6.73 8.45 46.33
CA SER A 106 5.59 8.81 47.18
C SER A 106 4.35 7.96 46.88
N MET A 107 4.10 7.63 45.60
CA MET A 107 3.02 6.74 45.18
C MET A 107 3.20 5.27 45.62
N VAL A 108 4.42 4.80 45.84
CA VAL A 108 4.71 3.42 46.29
C VAL A 108 4.83 3.31 47.81
N GLN A 109 5.26 4.38 48.50
CA GLN A 109 5.45 4.38 49.95
C GLN A 109 4.15 4.66 50.74
N SER A 110 3.16 5.30 50.13
CA SER A 110 1.84 5.51 50.73
C SER A 110 0.80 4.53 50.18
N THR A 111 -0.15 4.14 51.02
CA THR A 111 -1.39 3.43 50.63
C THR A 111 -2.62 4.33 50.68
N SER A 112 -2.46 5.63 50.95
CA SER A 112 -3.58 6.57 50.95
C SER A 112 -4.16 6.76 49.55
N PRO A 113 -5.49 6.96 49.41
CA PRO A 113 -6.08 7.50 48.18
C PRO A 113 -5.46 8.86 47.84
N GLY A 114 -5.35 9.21 46.56
CA GLY A 114 -4.82 10.52 46.12
C GLY A 114 -3.30 10.67 46.20
N ARG A 115 -2.56 9.61 46.51
CA ARG A 115 -1.08 9.62 46.67
C ARG A 115 -0.27 10.04 45.44
N GLY A 116 -0.85 10.00 44.24
CA GLY A 116 -0.26 10.53 43.00
C GLY A 116 -0.56 11.99 42.76
N ASN A 117 -1.62 12.53 43.37
CA ASN A 117 -2.08 13.90 43.21
C ASN A 117 -1.49 14.81 44.30
N ILE A 118 -0.18 15.05 44.20
CA ILE A 118 0.62 15.80 45.19
C ILE A 118 0.18 17.26 45.43
N HIS A 119 -0.65 17.81 44.54
CA HIS A 119 -1.15 19.18 44.62
C HIS A 119 -2.64 19.26 44.96
N ASN A 120 -3.31 18.12 45.12
CA ASN A 120 -4.76 18.03 45.32
C ASN A 120 -5.55 18.78 44.22
N GLU A 121 -5.05 18.73 42.98
CA GLU A 121 -5.67 19.30 41.79
C GLU A 121 -6.92 18.50 41.42
N ARG A 122 -7.97 19.17 40.94
CA ARG A 122 -9.18 18.52 40.44
C ARG A 122 -8.97 18.06 39.00
N VAL A 123 -9.14 16.76 38.76
CA VAL A 123 -8.93 16.12 37.47
C VAL A 123 -10.28 15.68 36.88
N PHE A 124 -10.63 16.20 35.71
CA PHE A 124 -11.69 15.64 34.88
C PHE A 124 -11.08 14.60 33.96
N ILE A 125 -11.61 13.37 33.95
CA ILE A 125 -11.23 12.33 32.99
C ILE A 125 -12.35 12.22 31.97
N ALA A 126 -12.05 12.49 30.70
CA ALA A 126 -12.97 12.30 29.58
C ALA A 126 -12.56 11.06 28.78
N VAL A 127 -13.50 10.17 28.52
CA VAL A 127 -13.26 8.92 27.78
C VAL A 127 -14.20 8.85 26.58
N GLY A 128 -13.63 8.67 25.39
CA GLY A 128 -14.37 8.15 24.23
C GLY A 128 -14.06 6.66 24.10
N LEU A 129 -15.03 5.81 24.45
CA LEU A 129 -14.86 4.35 24.45
C LEU A 129 -15.54 3.71 23.22
N TYR A 130 -15.00 2.59 22.78
CA TYR A 130 -15.60 1.70 21.78
C TYR A 130 -15.29 0.25 22.16
N ASP A 131 -16.19 -0.37 22.93
CA ASP A 131 -16.03 -1.66 23.58
C ASP A 131 -17.30 -2.53 23.38
N LYS A 132 -17.62 -2.85 22.13
CA LYS A 132 -18.84 -3.58 21.76
C LYS A 132 -19.09 -4.90 22.50
N ALA A 133 -18.05 -5.54 23.04
CA ALA A 133 -18.15 -6.78 23.81
C ALA A 133 -18.16 -6.56 25.34
N GLY A 134 -17.80 -5.36 25.81
CA GLY A 134 -17.56 -5.08 27.22
C GLY A 134 -16.26 -5.68 27.76
N ASP A 135 -15.29 -5.99 26.89
CA ASP A 135 -14.02 -6.65 27.24
C ASP A 135 -13.00 -5.65 27.82
N LEU A 136 -13.03 -4.38 27.42
CA LEU A 136 -12.18 -3.32 27.98
C LEU A 136 -12.69 -2.90 29.36
N ALA A 137 -14.00 -2.66 29.49
CA ALA A 137 -14.65 -2.24 30.73
C ALA A 137 -14.55 -3.29 31.85
N ARG A 138 -14.72 -4.58 31.52
CA ARG A 138 -14.53 -5.70 32.47
C ARG A 138 -13.07 -6.12 32.63
N GLY A 139 -12.19 -5.72 31.71
CA GLY A 139 -10.82 -6.21 31.60
C GLY A 139 -9.76 -5.27 32.17
N ALA A 140 -8.52 -5.45 31.69
CA ALA A 140 -7.35 -4.74 32.20
C ALA A 140 -7.38 -3.22 31.99
N TRP A 141 -8.17 -2.71 31.03
CA TRP A 141 -8.37 -1.28 30.82
C TRP A 141 -9.20 -0.69 31.97
N GLY A 142 -10.33 -1.32 32.33
CA GLY A 142 -11.16 -0.93 33.47
C GLY A 142 -10.40 -0.97 34.80
N GLU A 143 -9.65 -2.05 35.07
CA GLU A 143 -8.79 -2.12 36.27
C GLU A 143 -7.72 -1.01 36.30
N GLY A 144 -7.15 -0.66 35.14
CA GLY A 144 -6.21 0.45 35.00
C GLY A 144 -6.85 1.81 35.33
N LEU A 145 -8.07 2.05 34.85
CA LEU A 145 -8.81 3.29 35.11
C LEU A 145 -9.23 3.40 36.59
N LEU A 146 -9.69 2.32 37.23
CA LEU A 146 -9.97 2.31 38.67
C LEU A 146 -8.71 2.56 39.50
N SER A 147 -7.59 1.94 39.13
CA SER A 147 -6.29 2.17 39.76
C SER A 147 -5.81 3.62 39.61
N LEU A 148 -6.08 4.25 38.47
CA LEU A 148 -5.77 5.67 38.24
C LEU A 148 -6.62 6.57 39.15
N ILE A 149 -7.92 6.31 39.28
CA ILE A 149 -8.82 7.07 40.18
C ILE A 149 -8.38 6.92 41.64
N GLU A 150 -7.88 5.75 42.06
CA GLU A 150 -7.29 5.56 43.39
C GLU A 150 -6.03 6.43 43.60
N LEU A 151 -5.14 6.49 42.61
CA LEU A 151 -3.92 7.31 42.64
C LEU A 151 -4.22 8.82 42.64
N LEU A 152 -5.24 9.26 41.89
CA LEU A 152 -5.67 10.66 41.82
C LEU A 152 -6.52 11.11 43.02
N GLY A 153 -7.22 10.16 43.63
CA GLY A 153 -8.12 10.34 44.77
C GLY A 153 -9.55 10.62 44.29
N ALA A 154 -10.50 9.80 44.75
CA ALA A 154 -11.89 9.86 44.30
C ALA A 154 -12.56 11.23 44.53
N ASN A 155 -12.21 11.93 45.61
CA ASN A 155 -12.76 13.27 45.92
C ASN A 155 -12.26 14.38 44.97
N ASN A 156 -11.15 14.16 44.27
CA ASN A 156 -10.53 15.12 43.35
C ASN A 156 -10.75 14.72 41.89
N THR A 157 -11.44 13.62 41.61
CA THR A 157 -11.59 13.06 40.27
C THR A 157 -13.05 13.09 39.83
N PHE A 158 -13.31 13.46 38.59
CA PHE A 158 -14.58 13.24 37.91
C PHE A 158 -14.35 12.36 36.68
N LEU A 159 -15.18 11.37 36.46
CA LEU A 159 -15.08 10.47 35.30
C LEU A 159 -16.26 10.67 34.34
N SER A 160 -15.99 11.06 33.11
CA SER A 160 -16.95 11.12 32.02
C SER A 160 -16.61 10.04 30.99
N ILE A 161 -17.50 9.06 30.79
CA ILE A 161 -17.39 8.07 29.70
C ILE A 161 -18.56 8.28 28.75
N TYR A 162 -18.26 8.39 27.46
CA TYR A 162 -19.26 8.37 26.41
C TYR A 162 -18.94 7.24 25.41
N GLU A 163 -19.97 6.47 25.07
CA GLU A 163 -19.89 5.34 24.14
C GLU A 163 -21.14 5.29 23.24
N ASN A 164 -20.94 5.01 21.95
CA ASN A 164 -21.96 5.06 20.90
C ASN A 164 -21.89 3.83 19.96
N ASP A 165 -23.05 3.37 19.48
CA ASP A 165 -23.26 2.17 18.63
C ASP A 165 -22.81 0.84 19.26
N SER A 166 -22.74 0.75 20.59
CA SER A 166 -22.30 -0.46 21.30
C SER A 166 -23.48 -1.36 21.69
N GLY A 167 -23.23 -2.67 21.80
CA GLY A 167 -24.30 -3.65 22.05
C GLY A 167 -24.81 -3.63 23.50
N PRO A 168 -25.93 -4.32 23.79
CA PRO A 168 -26.44 -4.46 25.16
C PRO A 168 -25.42 -5.13 26.11
N GLU A 169 -24.50 -5.94 25.57
CA GLU A 169 -23.38 -6.52 26.31
C GLU A 169 -22.39 -5.46 26.86
N ALA A 170 -22.22 -4.36 26.13
CA ALA A 170 -21.36 -3.22 26.47
C ALA A 170 -22.03 -2.27 27.46
N GLU A 171 -23.33 -1.96 27.27
CA GLU A 171 -24.14 -1.24 28.26
C GLU A 171 -24.07 -1.94 29.62
N THR A 172 -24.29 -3.27 29.64
CA THR A 172 -24.16 -4.09 30.86
C THR A 172 -22.75 -4.00 31.46
N ALA A 173 -21.70 -3.98 30.63
CA ALA A 173 -20.31 -3.89 31.09
C ALA A 173 -19.98 -2.52 31.71
N LEU A 174 -20.49 -1.44 31.11
CA LEU A 174 -20.36 -0.07 31.60
C LEU A 174 -21.12 0.13 32.91
N ASP A 175 -22.27 -0.51 33.09
CA ASP A 175 -23.01 -0.51 34.36
C ASP A 175 -22.27 -1.27 35.46
N GLU A 176 -21.77 -2.48 35.17
CA GLU A 176 -20.93 -3.27 36.09
C GLU A 176 -19.66 -2.52 36.49
N PHE A 177 -18.98 -1.89 35.52
CA PHE A 177 -17.83 -1.03 35.76
C PHE A 177 -18.23 0.21 36.58
N GLY A 178 -19.33 0.87 36.21
CA GLY A 178 -19.87 2.06 36.84
C GLY A 178 -20.14 1.84 38.33
N GLN A 179 -20.71 0.71 38.73
CA GLN A 179 -20.93 0.34 40.14
C GLN A 179 -19.63 0.30 40.96
N ARG A 180 -18.48 0.03 40.33
CA ARG A 180 -17.16 -0.04 40.97
C ARG A 180 -16.43 1.30 41.04
N VAL A 181 -16.81 2.29 40.23
CA VAL A 181 -16.18 3.61 40.18
C VAL A 181 -16.46 4.41 41.47
N PRO A 182 -15.42 4.77 42.26
CA PRO A 182 -15.59 5.38 43.58
C PRO A 182 -15.75 6.92 43.57
N CYS A 183 -15.56 7.57 42.42
CA CYS A 183 -15.64 9.02 42.27
C CYS A 183 -16.97 9.47 41.64
N ASN A 184 -17.20 10.78 41.58
CA ASN A 184 -18.29 11.35 40.78
C ASN A 184 -18.09 10.99 39.31
N LYS A 185 -19.18 10.69 38.61
CA LYS A 185 -19.13 10.22 37.23
C LYS A 185 -20.37 10.58 36.41
N SER A 186 -20.17 10.66 35.10
CA SER A 186 -21.19 10.53 34.07
C SER A 186 -20.76 9.38 33.17
N ILE A 187 -21.63 8.39 32.97
CA ILE A 187 -21.41 7.29 32.02
C ILE A 187 -22.64 7.29 31.14
N VAL A 188 -22.45 7.62 29.87
CA VAL A 188 -23.53 7.82 28.90
C VAL A 188 -23.32 6.84 27.74
N PHE A 189 -24.35 6.02 27.54
CA PHE A 189 -24.47 5.10 26.42
C PHE A 189 -25.55 5.63 25.45
N GLU A 190 -25.29 5.55 24.15
CA GLU A 190 -26.22 5.96 23.09
C GLU A 190 -26.28 4.85 22.02
N ASP A 191 -27.46 4.22 21.87
CA ASP A 191 -27.69 3.14 20.88
C ASP A 191 -27.25 3.56 19.46
N HIS A 192 -27.57 4.80 19.09
CA HIS A 192 -27.16 5.42 17.85
C HIS A 192 -27.20 6.95 17.96
N PHE A 193 -26.05 7.59 17.76
CA PHE A 193 -25.90 9.05 17.79
C PHE A 193 -26.70 9.71 16.66
N ASP A 194 -27.56 10.68 16.99
CA ASP A 194 -28.31 11.42 15.98
C ASP A 194 -27.38 12.29 15.12
N THR A 195 -27.33 11.99 13.83
CA THR A 195 -26.51 12.71 12.84
C THR A 195 -27.22 13.92 12.23
N SER A 196 -28.47 14.22 12.61
CA SER A 196 -29.27 15.32 12.05
C SER A 196 -28.65 16.71 12.26
N GLU A 197 -27.94 16.92 13.37
CA GLU A 197 -27.27 18.18 13.73
C GLU A 197 -25.83 18.30 13.18
N ILE A 198 -25.35 17.30 12.43
CA ILE A 198 -23.95 17.25 11.96
C ILE A 198 -23.79 17.87 10.57
N ASP A 199 -22.74 18.68 10.39
CA ASP A 199 -22.38 19.29 9.12
C ASP A 199 -22.37 18.29 7.95
N THR A 200 -23.21 18.57 6.96
CA THR A 200 -23.26 17.83 5.71
C THR A 200 -22.44 18.52 4.62
N ALA A 201 -22.10 17.77 3.57
CA ALA A 201 -21.56 18.30 2.32
C ALA A 201 -22.53 17.94 1.19
N THR A 202 -22.85 18.92 0.34
CA THR A 202 -23.44 18.66 -0.98
C THR A 202 -22.31 18.27 -1.92
N LEU A 203 -22.35 17.02 -2.38
CA LEU A 203 -21.36 16.47 -3.31
C LEU A 203 -21.66 16.95 -4.74
N PRO A 204 -20.67 16.97 -5.66
CA PRO A 204 -20.86 17.34 -7.07
C PRO A 204 -21.96 16.57 -7.84
N ASP A 205 -22.39 15.41 -7.35
CA ASP A 205 -23.53 14.64 -7.89
C ASP A 205 -24.90 15.11 -7.36
N GLY A 206 -24.93 16.12 -6.50
CA GLY A 206 -26.12 16.68 -5.85
C GLY A 206 -26.56 15.95 -4.58
N SER A 207 -25.90 14.84 -4.20
CA SER A 207 -26.22 14.13 -2.96
C SER A 207 -25.69 14.87 -1.72
N VAL A 208 -26.45 14.82 -0.63
CA VAL A 208 -26.08 15.42 0.66
C VAL A 208 -25.62 14.30 1.59
N ARG A 209 -24.36 14.36 2.06
CA ARG A 209 -23.74 13.32 2.90
C ARG A 209 -23.12 13.95 4.15
N THR A 210 -23.22 13.28 5.29
CA THR A 210 -22.66 13.73 6.57
C THR A 210 -21.13 13.63 6.56
N LYS A 211 -20.43 14.72 6.88
CA LYS A 211 -18.96 14.77 6.90
C LYS A 211 -18.42 13.96 8.10
N ARG A 212 -17.37 13.15 7.89
CA ARG A 212 -16.82 12.26 8.94
C ARG A 212 -16.21 13.02 10.12
N LEU A 213 -15.45 14.09 9.87
CA LEU A 213 -14.71 14.81 10.91
C LEU A 213 -15.64 15.58 11.89
N PRO A 214 -16.69 16.28 11.43
CA PRO A 214 -17.73 16.85 12.30
C PRO A 214 -18.37 15.81 13.24
N TYR A 215 -18.69 14.61 12.74
CA TYR A 215 -19.21 13.50 13.56
C TYR A 215 -18.21 13.04 14.64
N LEU A 216 -16.93 12.84 14.29
CA LEU A 216 -15.89 12.46 15.26
C LEU A 216 -15.61 13.53 16.32
N ALA A 217 -15.77 14.80 15.96
CA ALA A 217 -15.69 15.93 16.86
C ALA A 217 -16.90 15.98 17.82
N ALA A 218 -18.12 15.78 17.32
CA ALA A 218 -19.33 15.75 18.12
C ALA A 218 -19.31 14.64 19.19
N ILE A 219 -18.89 13.42 18.81
CA ILE A 219 -18.69 12.29 19.75
C ILE A 219 -17.74 12.67 20.90
N ARG A 220 -16.61 13.34 20.60
CA ARG A 220 -15.66 13.77 21.64
C ARG A 220 -16.21 14.88 22.52
N ASN A 221 -17.03 15.76 21.95
CA ASN A 221 -17.71 16.80 22.71
C ASN A 221 -18.78 16.23 23.66
N ARG A 222 -19.45 15.11 23.33
CA ARG A 222 -20.35 14.40 24.27
C ARG A 222 -19.60 13.91 25.51
N ALA A 223 -18.36 13.41 25.37
CA ALA A 223 -17.52 13.06 26.53
C ALA A 223 -17.10 14.28 27.39
N LEU A 224 -17.09 15.50 26.81
CA LEU A 224 -16.78 16.75 27.53
C LEU A 224 -18.02 17.45 28.11
N GLN A 225 -19.23 17.10 27.68
CA GLN A 225 -20.49 17.77 28.04
C GLN A 225 -20.69 17.98 29.56
N PRO A 226 -20.31 17.06 30.48
CA PRO A 226 -20.48 17.28 31.91
C PRO A 226 -19.68 18.45 32.52
N LEU A 227 -18.71 19.03 31.77
CA LEU A 227 -18.06 20.30 32.12
C LEU A 227 -19.01 21.50 32.00
N ASP A 228 -19.94 21.44 31.05
CA ASP A 228 -20.93 22.51 30.78
C ASP A 228 -22.16 22.37 31.68
N ASP A 229 -22.54 21.14 32.05
CA ASP A 229 -23.67 20.85 32.96
C ASP A 229 -23.41 21.35 34.40
N ASN A 230 -22.15 21.50 34.81
CA ASN A 230 -21.75 21.86 36.17
C ASN A 230 -20.75 23.05 36.20
N PRO A 231 -21.12 24.24 35.70
CA PRO A 231 -20.18 25.33 35.44
C PRO A 231 -19.49 25.87 36.71
N HIS A 232 -20.10 25.70 37.88
CA HIS A 232 -19.54 26.08 39.18
C HIS A 232 -18.44 25.13 39.68
N VAL A 233 -18.26 23.95 39.07
CA VAL A 233 -17.22 22.98 39.45
C VAL A 233 -16.02 23.16 38.55
N ARG A 234 -15.06 23.98 39.00
CA ARG A 234 -13.78 24.15 38.31
C ARG A 234 -12.89 22.93 38.47
N TYR A 235 -12.27 22.53 37.36
CA TYR A 235 -11.20 21.52 37.25
C TYR A 235 -9.87 22.19 36.86
N ASP A 236 -8.76 21.63 37.34
CA ASP A 236 -7.40 22.12 37.11
C ASP A 236 -6.68 21.36 35.96
N LYS A 237 -7.14 20.12 35.70
CA LYS A 237 -6.59 19.21 34.68
C LYS A 237 -7.71 18.44 33.99
N LEU A 238 -7.57 18.24 32.69
CA LEU A 238 -8.45 17.42 31.86
C LEU A 238 -7.63 16.29 31.24
N LEU A 239 -7.86 15.03 31.63
CA LEU A 239 -7.27 13.86 30.99
C LEU A 239 -8.25 13.30 29.97
N TYR A 240 -7.95 13.43 28.68
CA TYR A 240 -8.68 12.74 27.62
C TYR A 240 -8.02 11.37 27.37
N LEU A 241 -8.82 10.30 27.35
CA LEU A 241 -8.37 8.91 27.20
C LEU A 241 -9.25 8.17 26.17
N ASN A 242 -8.59 7.39 25.31
CA ASN A 242 -9.25 6.48 24.36
C ASN A 242 -9.18 5.01 24.86
N ASP A 243 -9.60 4.09 24.00
CA ASP A 243 -9.52 2.63 24.06
C ASP A 243 -8.08 2.05 24.05
N VAL A 244 -7.10 2.75 24.64
CA VAL A 244 -5.69 2.32 24.73
C VAL A 244 -5.35 1.73 26.10
N PHE A 245 -4.54 0.67 26.13
CA PHE A 245 -3.96 0.14 27.36
C PHE A 245 -2.79 1.03 27.83
N PHE A 246 -2.78 1.35 29.12
CA PHE A 246 -1.82 2.25 29.75
C PHE A 246 -1.41 1.76 31.15
N ASN A 247 -0.32 2.30 31.69
CA ASN A 247 0.04 2.13 33.10
C ASN A 247 -0.55 3.31 33.92
N PRO A 248 -1.31 3.08 35.01
CA PRO A 248 -1.89 4.16 35.83
C PRO A 248 -0.84 5.15 36.34
N MET A 249 0.36 4.69 36.68
CA MET A 249 1.47 5.53 37.14
C MET A 249 1.97 6.45 36.02
N ASP A 250 1.97 5.97 34.77
CA ASP A 250 2.38 6.75 33.60
C ASP A 250 1.35 7.85 33.30
N ALA A 251 0.06 7.60 33.52
CA ALA A 251 -0.99 8.63 33.40
C ALA A 251 -0.84 9.73 34.48
N VAL A 252 -0.52 9.38 35.73
CA VAL A 252 -0.20 10.35 36.79
C VAL A 252 1.05 11.17 36.44
N HIS A 253 2.07 10.54 35.86
CA HIS A 253 3.25 11.27 35.37
C HIS A 253 2.94 12.20 34.19
N LEU A 254 2.06 11.80 33.26
CA LEU A 254 1.61 12.68 32.18
C LEU A 254 0.97 13.96 32.73
N LEU A 255 0.09 13.80 33.73
CA LEU A 255 -0.63 14.88 34.42
C LEU A 255 0.26 15.81 35.26
N PHE A 256 1.20 15.26 36.03
CA PHE A 256 1.89 16.02 37.09
C PHE A 256 3.42 16.14 36.93
N SER A 257 4.04 15.44 35.98
CA SER A 257 5.51 15.43 35.79
C SER A 257 5.99 16.02 34.47
N THR A 258 5.16 16.05 33.41
CA THR A 258 5.54 16.59 32.10
C THR A 258 5.89 18.08 32.18
N ASN A 259 7.09 18.44 31.75
CA ASN A 259 7.59 19.84 31.79
C ASN A 259 7.56 20.50 33.18
N ALA A 260 7.71 19.71 34.25
CA ALA A 260 7.91 20.25 35.59
C ALA A 260 9.34 20.84 35.73
N ALA A 261 9.45 22.03 36.31
CA ALA A 261 10.70 22.79 36.35
C ALA A 261 11.82 22.09 37.16
N ALA A 262 12.79 21.50 36.47
CA ALA A 262 13.94 20.84 37.08
C ALA A 262 14.96 21.84 37.66
N GLY A 263 14.71 22.42 38.83
CA GLY A 263 15.71 23.28 39.47
C GLY A 263 15.38 24.04 40.76
N VAL A 264 14.14 24.05 41.26
CA VAL A 264 13.80 24.79 42.50
C VAL A 264 13.43 23.82 43.63
N GLY A 265 14.32 23.68 44.60
CA GLY A 265 14.14 22.82 45.79
C GLY A 265 13.21 23.42 46.85
N SER A 266 12.04 23.91 46.45
CA SER A 266 11.01 24.48 47.35
C SER A 266 9.63 24.31 46.70
N ALA A 267 8.62 24.08 47.54
CA ALA A 267 7.28 23.65 47.11
C ALA A 267 6.61 24.58 46.08
N GLY A 268 5.86 23.99 45.15
CA GLY A 268 4.74 24.66 44.47
C GLY A 268 5.01 25.28 43.11
N THR A 269 5.51 24.51 42.14
CA THR A 269 5.35 24.87 40.71
C THR A 269 4.75 23.70 39.97
N ALA A 270 3.45 23.81 39.65
CA ALA A 270 2.72 22.85 38.85
C ALA A 270 3.36 22.65 37.47
N PRO A 271 3.18 21.50 36.80
CA PRO A 271 3.66 21.29 35.44
C PRO A 271 3.10 22.35 34.48
N GLN A 272 3.96 22.89 33.61
CA GLN A 272 3.59 23.97 32.71
C GLN A 272 3.39 23.46 31.29
N TYR A 273 2.15 23.11 30.95
CA TYR A 273 1.73 22.76 29.60
C TYR A 273 0.30 23.21 29.33
N ARG A 274 -0.02 23.49 28.06
CA ARG A 274 -1.40 23.60 27.56
C ARG A 274 -1.95 22.21 27.24
N ALA A 275 -1.10 21.35 26.66
CA ALA A 275 -1.36 19.92 26.52
C ALA A 275 -0.08 19.06 26.55
N ALA A 276 -0.21 17.83 27.03
CA ALA A 276 0.83 16.81 27.09
C ALA A 276 0.25 15.46 26.63
N CYS A 277 0.79 14.87 25.57
CA CYS A 277 0.33 13.58 25.04
C CYS A 277 1.27 12.42 25.36
N ALA A 278 0.71 11.23 25.57
CA ALA A 278 1.46 9.98 25.55
C ALA A 278 1.99 9.65 24.13
N ALA A 279 2.94 8.72 24.03
CA ALA A 279 3.36 8.15 22.75
C ALA A 279 2.69 6.79 22.51
N ASP A 280 1.86 6.71 21.48
CA ASP A 280 1.03 5.53 21.15
C ASP A 280 1.65 4.62 20.08
N PHE A 281 1.60 3.31 20.30
CA PHE A 281 2.26 2.28 19.50
C PHE A 281 1.27 1.21 19.02
N ILE A 282 1.18 1.07 17.69
CA ILE A 282 0.44 -0.03 17.02
C ILE A 282 1.24 -1.33 16.93
N ASN A 283 2.55 -1.26 17.15
CA ASN A 283 3.43 -2.40 17.39
C ASN A 283 4.70 -1.91 18.11
N PRO A 284 5.54 -2.80 18.65
CA PRO A 284 6.64 -2.41 19.54
C PRO A 284 7.71 -1.46 18.97
N PHE A 285 7.68 -1.18 17.66
CA PHE A 285 8.65 -0.33 16.95
C PHE A 285 8.02 0.86 16.20
N LYS A 286 6.69 0.90 16.05
CA LYS A 286 5.97 1.86 15.20
C LYS A 286 4.96 2.69 16.00
N MET A 287 5.14 4.02 15.99
CA MET A 287 4.19 4.97 16.54
C MET A 287 2.98 5.11 15.60
N TYR A 288 1.75 5.14 16.13
CA TYR A 288 0.52 5.06 15.34
C TYR A 288 0.06 6.42 14.80
N ASP A 289 -0.02 7.43 15.67
CA ASP A 289 -0.78 8.69 15.48
C ASP A 289 -0.16 9.73 14.52
N THR A 290 0.30 9.27 13.35
CA THR A 290 0.80 10.08 12.25
C THR A 290 -0.19 11.10 11.68
N PHE A 291 -1.50 10.92 11.92
CA PHE A 291 -2.53 11.83 11.41
C PHE A 291 -2.63 13.10 12.26
N ALA A 292 -2.63 12.98 13.60
CA ALA A 292 -2.76 14.11 14.52
C ALA A 292 -1.41 14.79 14.87
N VAL A 293 -0.30 14.03 14.98
CA VAL A 293 0.98 14.59 15.45
C VAL A 293 1.68 15.47 14.39
N ARG A 294 2.16 16.64 14.81
CA ARG A 294 2.97 17.57 14.00
C ARG A 294 4.18 18.05 14.79
N ASP A 295 5.31 18.25 14.12
CA ASP A 295 6.49 18.84 14.77
C ASP A 295 6.24 20.31 15.16
N LEU A 296 7.20 20.93 15.86
CA LEU A 296 7.07 22.31 16.37
C LEU A 296 6.72 23.35 15.29
N HIS A 297 7.13 23.14 14.04
CA HIS A 297 6.87 24.05 12.91
C HIS A 297 5.77 23.54 11.97
N GLY A 298 4.96 22.58 12.40
CA GLY A 298 3.83 22.05 11.65
C GLY A 298 4.18 21.06 10.54
N PHE A 299 5.41 20.53 10.49
CA PHE A 299 5.73 19.43 9.56
C PHE A 299 5.07 18.12 10.02
N THR A 300 4.80 17.22 9.06
CA THR A 300 4.39 15.86 9.41
C THR A 300 5.51 15.13 10.14
N MET A 301 5.15 14.13 10.93
CA MET A 301 6.14 13.14 11.37
C MET A 301 6.88 12.54 10.17
N GLY A 302 8.13 12.13 10.40
CA GLY A 302 8.90 11.38 9.42
C GLY A 302 8.50 9.91 9.43
N ILE A 303 9.48 9.03 9.21
CA ILE A 303 9.22 7.60 9.32
C ILE A 303 8.89 7.25 10.79
N PRO A 304 7.79 6.53 11.09
CA PRO A 304 7.21 6.42 12.44
C PRO A 304 7.94 5.45 13.39
N PHE A 305 9.25 5.29 13.27
CA PHE A 305 10.10 4.62 14.27
C PHE A 305 11.11 5.61 14.87
N TYR A 306 11.69 5.30 16.03
CA TYR A 306 12.55 6.24 16.78
C TYR A 306 13.62 6.91 15.88
N PRO A 307 13.75 8.25 15.88
CA PRO A 307 13.16 9.22 16.82
C PRO A 307 11.90 9.93 16.28
N TRP A 308 11.15 9.30 15.37
CA TRP A 308 9.84 9.70 14.79
C TRP A 308 9.87 10.97 13.91
N PHE A 309 10.47 12.07 14.37
CA PHE A 309 10.53 13.34 13.65
C PHE A 309 11.65 13.38 12.59
N GLY A 310 11.35 14.02 11.47
CA GLY A 310 12.26 14.21 10.34
C GLY A 310 13.39 15.20 10.64
N SER A 311 14.44 15.19 9.80
CA SER A 311 15.53 16.16 9.84
C SER A 311 15.28 17.35 8.90
N VAL A 312 14.05 17.88 8.92
CA VAL A 312 13.59 19.02 8.09
C VAL A 312 13.40 20.25 8.99
N GLY A 313 13.46 21.46 8.42
CA GLY A 313 13.41 22.71 9.17
C GLY A 313 14.51 22.81 10.23
N ALA A 314 14.20 23.44 11.37
CA ALA A 314 15.11 23.50 12.53
C ALA A 314 15.23 22.18 13.31
N SER A 315 14.40 21.18 12.98
CA SER A 315 14.38 19.82 13.56
C SER A 315 14.35 19.82 15.10
N GLU A 316 13.68 20.79 15.70
CA GLU A 316 13.62 21.02 17.16
C GLU A 316 13.06 19.79 17.91
N SER A 317 11.87 19.33 17.54
CA SER A 317 11.23 18.14 18.11
C SER A 317 12.10 16.89 17.97
N ARG A 318 12.84 16.76 16.85
CA ARG A 318 13.80 15.66 16.65
C ARG A 318 14.99 15.75 17.61
N ARG A 319 15.51 16.96 17.86
CA ARG A 319 16.58 17.17 18.85
C ARG A 319 16.09 16.86 20.26
N ASP A 320 14.90 17.33 20.63
CA ASP A 320 14.29 17.06 21.93
C ASP A 320 14.13 15.54 22.19
N VAL A 321 13.72 14.75 21.19
CA VAL A 321 13.66 13.26 21.29
C VAL A 321 15.04 12.61 21.47
N LEU A 322 16.06 13.09 20.74
CA LEU A 322 17.43 12.60 20.88
C LEU A 322 18.07 12.98 22.22
N GLU A 323 17.73 14.16 22.74
CA GLU A 323 18.14 14.70 24.04
C GLU A 323 17.41 14.04 25.22
N GLN A 324 16.37 13.23 24.96
CA GLN A 324 15.60 12.46 25.94
C GLN A 324 14.74 13.32 26.88
N LYS A 325 14.28 14.46 26.38
CA LYS A 325 13.32 15.33 27.09
C LYS A 325 11.99 14.60 27.25
N ASP A 326 11.37 14.79 28.41
CA ASP A 326 9.97 14.43 28.66
C ASP A 326 9.01 15.46 28.06
N ALA A 327 9.45 16.71 27.91
CA ALA A 327 8.75 17.76 27.20
C ALA A 327 9.31 17.91 25.77
N VAL A 328 8.90 17.03 24.83
CA VAL A 328 9.27 17.18 23.41
C VAL A 328 8.34 18.21 22.77
N ARG A 329 8.85 19.39 22.42
CA ARG A 329 8.06 20.51 21.87
C ARG A 329 7.49 20.16 20.49
N ILE A 330 6.19 20.37 20.30
CA ILE A 330 5.43 20.01 19.09
C ILE A 330 4.26 20.97 18.87
N ARG A 331 3.65 20.98 17.67
CA ARG A 331 2.49 21.84 17.37
C ARG A 331 1.14 21.14 17.60
N SER A 332 1.10 19.80 17.61
CA SER A 332 -0.09 19.00 17.92
C SER A 332 0.27 17.54 18.20
N CYS A 333 -0.56 16.82 18.95
CA CYS A 333 -0.45 15.38 19.19
C CYS A 333 -1.83 14.74 19.44
N TRP A 334 -1.84 13.47 19.86
CA TRP A 334 -3.00 12.82 20.47
C TRP A 334 -2.51 11.62 21.29
N GLY A 335 -2.02 10.57 20.63
CA GLY A 335 -1.33 9.46 21.28
C GLY A 335 -2.23 8.66 22.23
N GLY A 336 -3.53 8.57 21.95
CA GLY A 336 -4.54 7.83 22.73
C GLY A 336 -4.81 8.33 24.16
N MET A 337 -3.93 9.16 24.73
CA MET A 337 -4.06 9.72 26.07
C MET A 337 -3.40 11.11 26.13
N VAL A 338 -4.19 12.15 26.42
CA VAL A 338 -3.76 13.56 26.46
C VAL A 338 -4.17 14.19 27.79
N ALA A 339 -3.21 14.79 28.49
CA ALA A 339 -3.50 15.69 29.59
C ALA A 339 -3.52 17.14 29.06
N PHE A 340 -4.63 17.85 29.28
CA PHE A 340 -4.81 19.27 29.00
C PHE A 340 -4.85 20.07 30.29
N ASP A 341 -4.48 21.35 30.20
CA ASP A 341 -4.92 22.35 31.16
C ASP A 341 -6.42 22.58 30.97
N ALA A 342 -7.21 22.33 32.02
CA ALA A 342 -8.66 22.39 31.91
C ALA A 342 -9.20 23.81 31.73
N GLN A 343 -8.40 24.86 31.96
CA GLN A 343 -8.87 26.25 31.84
C GLN A 343 -9.40 26.59 30.44
N TYR A 344 -8.83 25.98 29.39
CA TYR A 344 -9.25 26.22 28.00
C TYR A 344 -10.63 25.63 27.68
N PHE A 345 -11.11 24.68 28.48
CA PHE A 345 -12.34 23.92 28.25
C PHE A 345 -13.53 24.38 29.11
N GLN A 346 -13.36 25.43 29.93
CA GLN A 346 -14.36 25.91 30.90
C GLN A 346 -14.51 27.44 30.81
N ALA A 347 -15.72 27.98 30.95
CA ALA A 347 -15.99 29.43 30.86
C ALA A 347 -15.36 30.23 32.01
N ASN A 348 -14.93 31.48 31.80
CA ASN A 348 -14.31 32.30 32.85
C ASN A 348 -15.32 33.21 33.57
N GLU A 349 -15.50 33.03 34.89
CA GLU A 349 -16.46 33.78 35.73
C GLU A 349 -16.12 35.27 36.00
N ARG A 350 -15.06 35.83 35.41
CA ARG A 350 -14.52 37.14 35.82
C ARG A 350 -15.29 38.39 35.34
N GLN A 351 -16.52 38.27 34.86
CA GLN A 351 -17.23 39.42 34.27
C GLN A 351 -18.77 39.36 34.34
N SER A 352 -19.34 38.85 35.44
CA SER A 352 -20.80 38.84 35.68
C SER A 352 -21.34 39.97 36.56
N ASP A 353 -20.49 40.86 37.09
CA ASP A 353 -20.84 41.76 38.20
C ASP A 353 -21.03 43.25 37.82
N ASN A 354 -20.95 43.62 36.53
CA ASN A 354 -20.93 45.04 36.10
C ASN A 354 -21.99 45.47 35.08
N ASP A 355 -22.86 44.58 34.57
CA ASP A 355 -23.91 44.93 33.60
C ASP A 355 -25.28 45.14 34.28
N ASN A 356 -25.31 46.01 35.29
CA ASN A 356 -26.51 46.69 35.79
C ASN A 356 -26.10 48.09 36.26
N ASP A 357 -26.31 49.11 35.43
CA ASP A 357 -26.84 50.44 35.80
C ASP A 357 -26.85 51.40 34.59
N ASP A 358 -28.02 52.02 34.38
CA ASP A 358 -28.30 53.39 33.87
C ASP A 358 -27.96 53.87 32.43
N ASP A 359 -29.06 54.11 31.69
CA ASP A 359 -29.50 55.35 31.01
C ASP A 359 -28.69 56.10 29.92
N ASP A 360 -29.44 56.41 28.85
CA ASP A 360 -29.49 57.64 28.04
C ASP A 360 -28.26 58.60 28.01
N ASN A 361 -27.66 58.77 26.82
CA ASN A 361 -27.90 59.99 25.99
C ASN A 361 -27.18 60.02 24.62
N ASN A 362 -27.73 60.87 23.73
CA ASN A 362 -27.15 61.19 22.42
C ASN A 362 -25.88 62.06 22.52
N ASN A 363 -24.87 61.81 21.67
CA ASN A 363 -24.48 62.74 20.59
C ASN A 363 -23.33 62.25 19.71
N SER A 364 -23.33 62.74 18.48
CA SER A 364 -22.38 62.46 17.40
C SER A 364 -21.04 63.20 17.52
N THR A 365 -19.91 62.53 17.25
CA THR A 365 -18.82 63.08 16.40
C THR A 365 -17.99 61.95 15.76
N GLU A 366 -17.44 62.19 14.57
CA GLU A 366 -16.72 61.18 13.77
C GLU A 366 -15.25 60.96 14.19
N SER A 367 -14.75 59.77 13.81
CA SER A 367 -13.35 59.43 13.50
C SER A 367 -12.31 59.27 14.62
N THR A 368 -12.07 58.02 15.02
CA THR A 368 -10.73 57.43 14.94
C THR A 368 -10.84 55.90 14.85
N ASP A 369 -10.21 55.28 13.85
CA ASP A 369 -10.26 53.82 13.66
C ASP A 369 -9.62 53.07 14.83
N VAL A 370 -10.45 52.38 15.61
CA VAL A 370 -10.04 51.29 16.50
C VAL A 370 -10.93 50.11 16.18
N GLN A 371 -10.33 49.05 15.61
CA GLN A 371 -11.08 47.83 15.27
C GLN A 371 -11.65 47.16 16.54
N PRO A 372 -12.81 46.46 16.45
CA PRO A 372 -13.57 46.07 17.64
C PRO A 372 -12.80 45.12 18.56
N ALA A 373 -12.97 45.32 19.88
CA ALA A 373 -12.42 44.43 20.90
C ALA A 373 -12.97 43.00 20.72
N ALA A 374 -12.09 42.00 20.86
CA ALA A 374 -12.46 40.60 20.73
C ALA A 374 -13.47 40.18 21.80
N ALA A 375 -14.54 39.49 21.38
CA ALA A 375 -15.49 38.86 22.27
C ALA A 375 -14.80 37.81 23.16
N SER A 376 -15.28 37.67 24.40
CA SER A 376 -14.76 36.73 25.39
C SER A 376 -14.65 35.31 24.82
N PRO A 377 -13.51 34.61 25.00
CA PRO A 377 -13.29 33.31 24.36
C PRO A 377 -14.28 32.28 24.91
N ARG A 378 -15.08 31.69 24.01
CA ARG A 378 -15.90 30.52 24.33
C ARG A 378 -15.00 29.33 24.72
N PRO A 379 -15.48 28.40 25.57
CA PRO A 379 -14.76 27.17 25.87
C PRO A 379 -14.36 26.42 24.60
N VAL A 380 -13.12 25.96 24.53
CA VAL A 380 -12.60 25.22 23.37
C VAL A 380 -13.24 23.83 23.32
N ARG A 381 -13.65 23.40 22.13
CA ARG A 381 -14.33 22.12 21.84
C ARG A 381 -13.76 21.55 20.55
N PHE A 382 -13.89 20.23 20.36
CA PHE A 382 -13.43 19.60 19.12
C PHE A 382 -14.26 20.13 17.94
N ARG A 383 -13.60 20.40 16.82
CA ARG A 383 -14.21 20.90 15.58
C ARG A 383 -13.59 20.23 14.35
N ALA A 384 -14.28 20.36 13.22
CA ALA A 384 -13.69 20.14 11.91
C ALA A 384 -13.09 21.42 11.34
N PHE A 385 -12.41 21.29 10.21
CA PHE A 385 -11.98 22.44 9.39
C PHE A 385 -13.15 22.90 8.51
N GLY A 386 -13.32 24.21 8.34
CA GLY A 386 -14.49 24.78 7.67
C GLY A 386 -14.51 24.53 6.16
N ASP A 387 -13.39 24.80 5.49
CA ASP A 387 -13.31 24.84 4.02
C ASP A 387 -13.60 23.49 3.34
N GLU A 388 -14.38 23.51 2.25
CA GLU A 388 -14.72 22.32 1.46
C GLU A 388 -13.49 21.63 0.85
N PHE A 389 -13.53 20.29 0.85
CA PHE A 389 -12.47 19.40 0.39
C PHE A 389 -11.12 19.59 1.12
N TRP A 390 -11.16 19.98 2.39
CA TRP A 390 -10.04 19.97 3.32
C TRP A 390 -10.31 19.07 4.52
N GLU A 391 -9.35 18.19 4.83
CA GLU A 391 -9.41 17.30 5.99
C GLU A 391 -8.18 17.43 6.87
N GLY A 392 -8.40 17.63 8.15
CA GLY A 392 -7.43 17.45 9.23
C GLY A 392 -8.13 16.83 10.43
N SER A 393 -7.35 16.19 11.31
CA SER A 393 -7.91 15.61 12.53
C SER A 393 -8.43 16.70 13.45
N GLU A 394 -9.64 16.53 13.95
CA GLU A 394 -10.22 17.17 15.13
C GLU A 394 -9.28 17.13 16.34
N CYS A 395 -8.57 16.01 16.53
CA CYS A 395 -7.54 15.85 17.56
C CYS A 395 -6.28 16.71 17.31
N CYS A 396 -6.04 17.17 16.07
CA CYS A 396 -4.99 18.15 15.76
C CYS A 396 -5.52 19.59 15.88
N LEU A 397 -6.76 19.84 15.46
CA LEU A 397 -7.38 21.17 15.50
C LEU A 397 -7.58 21.68 16.92
N ILE A 398 -7.97 20.81 17.87
CA ILE A 398 -8.09 21.19 19.30
C ILE A 398 -6.80 21.80 19.86
N HIS A 399 -5.64 21.34 19.39
CA HIS A 399 -4.35 21.90 19.78
C HIS A 399 -4.08 23.26 19.16
N ALA A 400 -4.55 23.51 17.94
CA ALA A 400 -4.43 24.81 17.28
C ALA A 400 -5.29 25.88 17.99
N ASP A 401 -6.46 25.48 18.50
CA ASP A 401 -7.42 26.39 19.15
C ASP A 401 -6.99 26.82 20.56
N ILE A 402 -6.09 26.07 21.22
CA ILE A 402 -5.47 26.45 22.51
C ILE A 402 -4.10 27.14 22.35
N GLN A 403 -3.60 27.34 21.14
CA GLN A 403 -2.30 27.97 20.87
C GLN A 403 -2.39 29.50 20.75
N ASP A 404 -1.25 30.16 20.95
CA ASP A 404 -1.13 31.60 20.66
C ASP A 404 -1.16 31.85 19.15
N ASN A 405 -1.65 33.04 18.77
CA ASN A 405 -1.74 33.42 17.38
C ASN A 405 -0.39 33.90 16.84
N PHE A 406 0.43 32.95 16.35
CA PHE A 406 1.80 33.23 15.87
C PHE A 406 1.80 33.97 14.53
N THR A 407 2.66 34.99 14.38
CA THR A 407 2.78 35.76 13.12
C THR A 407 3.76 35.16 12.09
N ASN A 408 4.55 34.16 12.49
CA ASN A 408 5.47 33.43 11.61
C ASN A 408 5.80 32.05 12.22
N VAL A 409 5.46 30.97 11.50
CA VAL A 409 5.61 29.58 11.94
C VAL A 409 7.07 29.17 12.19
N ASP A 410 8.01 29.75 11.45
CA ASP A 410 9.44 29.43 11.61
C ASP A 410 10.08 30.19 12.79
N THR A 411 9.35 31.10 13.45
CA THR A 411 9.78 31.78 14.69
C THR A 411 9.22 31.16 15.98
N ILE A 412 8.39 30.12 15.86
CA ILE A 412 7.84 29.39 17.03
C ILE A 412 8.99 28.68 17.75
N THR A 413 9.21 29.04 19.02
CA THR A 413 10.20 28.39 19.91
C THR A 413 9.55 27.41 20.88
N ASP A 414 8.29 27.66 21.23
CA ASP A 414 7.46 26.83 22.11
C ASP A 414 5.98 27.14 21.85
N THR A 415 5.13 26.13 22.01
CA THR A 415 3.66 26.18 21.88
C THR A 415 2.98 25.89 23.22
N GLY A 416 3.73 25.44 24.22
CA GLY A 416 3.19 24.83 25.43
C GLY A 416 2.56 23.45 25.21
N ILE A 417 2.77 22.81 24.04
CA ILE A 417 2.26 21.48 23.72
C ILE A 417 3.43 20.51 23.59
N TYR A 418 3.32 19.37 24.27
CA TYR A 418 4.41 18.41 24.38
C TYR A 418 3.98 16.97 24.11
N LEU A 419 4.86 16.23 23.44
CA LEU A 419 4.82 14.76 23.43
C LEU A 419 5.73 14.27 24.56
N ASN A 420 5.26 13.31 25.38
CA ASN A 420 6.04 12.75 26.47
C ASN A 420 6.41 11.27 26.21
N PRO A 421 7.64 10.98 25.71
CA PRO A 421 7.98 9.62 25.27
C PRO A 421 8.35 8.64 26.39
N TYR A 422 8.37 9.10 27.65
CA TYR A 422 8.42 8.21 28.82
C TYR A 422 7.08 7.49 29.01
N ILE A 423 5.97 8.17 28.70
CA ILE A 423 4.60 7.68 28.80
C ILE A 423 4.27 6.99 27.48
N ARG A 424 4.02 5.68 27.50
CA ARG A 424 3.66 4.94 26.29
C ARG A 424 2.43 4.10 26.49
N VAL A 425 1.57 4.10 25.47
CA VAL A 425 0.32 3.36 25.41
C VAL A 425 0.29 2.50 24.15
N ALA A 426 -0.63 1.53 24.10
CA ALA A 426 -0.86 0.70 22.92
C ALA A 426 -2.30 0.16 22.91
N TYR A 427 -2.80 -0.16 21.73
CA TYR A 427 -4.11 -0.79 21.54
C TYR A 427 -4.17 -2.28 21.92
N ASP A 428 -3.03 -2.90 22.26
CA ASP A 428 -2.98 -4.28 22.72
C ASP A 428 -1.95 -4.49 23.84
N THR A 429 -2.27 -5.40 24.78
CA THR A 429 -1.47 -5.68 25.98
C THR A 429 -0.12 -6.33 25.65
N HIS A 430 -0.02 -7.05 24.53
CA HIS A 430 1.23 -7.67 24.10
C HIS A 430 2.22 -6.59 23.61
N THR A 431 1.79 -5.67 22.74
CA THR A 431 2.60 -4.52 22.32
C THR A 431 3.06 -3.72 23.53
N LEU A 432 2.15 -3.35 24.44
CA LEU A 432 2.48 -2.62 25.66
C LEU A 432 3.59 -3.31 26.48
N GLY A 433 3.49 -4.64 26.67
CA GLY A 433 4.50 -5.44 27.35
C GLY A 433 5.88 -5.44 26.67
N TRP A 434 5.94 -5.39 25.34
CA TRP A 434 7.20 -5.32 24.58
C TRP A 434 7.86 -3.93 24.57
N LEU A 435 7.12 -2.84 24.82
CA LEU A 435 7.69 -1.48 24.76
C LEU A 435 8.84 -1.26 25.77
N GLY A 436 8.81 -1.93 26.93
CA GLY A 436 9.91 -1.87 27.90
C GLY A 436 11.23 -2.50 27.37
N LEU A 437 11.13 -3.44 26.43
CA LEU A 437 12.26 -4.08 25.79
C LEU A 437 12.77 -3.29 24.57
N THR A 438 11.88 -2.76 23.73
CA THR A 438 12.29 -2.00 22.53
C THR A 438 12.96 -0.67 22.87
N ARG A 439 12.51 -0.01 23.95
CA ARG A 439 13.20 1.12 24.60
C ARG A 439 14.71 0.87 24.79
N ARG A 440 15.15 -0.36 25.05
CA ARG A 440 16.57 -0.67 25.33
C ARG A 440 17.50 -0.45 24.13
N PHE A 441 17.02 -0.61 22.90
CA PHE A 441 17.87 -0.57 21.69
C PHE A 441 17.39 0.37 20.59
N GLU A 442 16.19 0.97 20.70
CA GLU A 442 15.63 1.88 19.70
C GLU A 442 16.53 3.08 19.34
N ARG A 443 17.46 3.51 20.22
CA ARG A 443 18.41 4.59 19.91
C ARG A 443 19.31 4.27 18.71
N LEU A 444 19.56 2.99 18.42
CA LEU A 444 20.31 2.55 17.24
C LEU A 444 19.58 2.85 15.93
N TYR A 445 18.25 3.02 15.98
CA TYR A 445 17.46 3.39 14.80
C TYR A 445 17.69 4.82 14.35
N SER A 446 18.28 5.69 15.18
CA SER A 446 18.52 7.10 14.84
C SER A 446 19.32 7.33 13.55
N PHE A 447 20.27 6.45 13.22
CA PHE A 447 21.04 6.49 11.98
C PHE A 447 20.30 5.89 10.78
N PRO A 448 19.75 4.65 10.84
CA PRO A 448 18.84 4.13 9.81
C PRO A 448 17.66 5.05 9.49
N HIS A 449 17.07 5.69 10.52
CA HIS A 449 16.00 6.70 10.38
C HIS A 449 16.47 7.87 9.54
N TRP A 450 17.61 8.46 9.89
CA TRP A 450 18.17 9.60 9.15
C TRP A 450 18.46 9.24 7.68
N VAL A 451 19.07 8.07 7.42
CA VAL A 451 19.32 7.60 6.05
C VAL A 451 18.01 7.41 5.28
N ALA A 452 17.06 6.66 5.84
CA ALA A 452 15.80 6.37 5.17
C ALA A 452 14.93 7.62 4.96
N ASN A 453 14.86 8.52 5.94
CA ASN A 453 14.12 9.77 5.85
C ASN A 453 14.71 10.70 4.77
N THR A 454 16.04 10.73 4.63
CA THR A 454 16.75 11.48 3.58
C THR A 454 16.52 10.88 2.19
N VAL A 455 16.45 9.56 2.06
CA VAL A 455 16.22 8.87 0.77
C VAL A 455 14.76 8.94 0.32
N ILE A 456 13.81 8.89 1.25
CA ILE A 456 12.37 8.79 0.95
C ILE A 456 11.70 10.17 0.91
N GLY A 457 12.26 11.20 1.56
CA GLY A 457 11.64 12.53 1.64
C GLY A 457 10.39 12.58 2.53
N ALA A 458 10.31 11.70 3.53
CA ALA A 458 9.11 11.39 4.30
C ALA A 458 8.62 12.49 5.28
N SER A 459 9.13 13.72 5.19
CA SER A 459 8.79 14.84 6.10
C SER A 459 8.46 16.12 5.29
N ALA A 460 7.58 15.97 4.30
CA ALA A 460 7.16 17.08 3.45
C ALA A 460 6.24 18.05 4.21
N PRO A 461 6.32 19.38 3.96
CA PRO A 461 5.38 20.34 4.53
C PRO A 461 3.95 20.06 4.02
N LYS A 462 2.96 20.22 4.89
CA LYS A 462 1.55 20.35 4.47
C LYS A 462 1.39 21.70 3.75
N PRO A 463 0.57 21.79 2.69
CA PRO A 463 0.66 22.92 1.77
C PRO A 463 -0.05 24.20 2.27
N ARG A 464 -0.78 24.15 3.40
CA ARG A 464 -1.24 25.32 4.19
C ARG A 464 -0.54 25.44 5.57
N ARG A 465 0.66 24.87 5.73
CA ARG A 465 1.46 24.90 7.01
C ARG A 465 1.69 26.31 7.56
N GLU A 466 1.90 27.26 6.66
CA GLU A 466 2.37 28.63 6.95
C GLU A 466 1.24 29.63 7.20
N GLU A 467 0.00 29.18 7.10
CA GLU A 467 -1.19 29.96 7.43
C GLU A 467 -1.33 30.11 8.96
N THR A 468 -1.80 31.30 9.35
CA THR A 468 -1.84 31.79 10.73
C THR A 468 -3.07 32.67 10.90
N GLY A 469 -3.75 32.59 12.05
CA GLY A 469 -4.95 33.35 12.35
C GLY A 469 -4.77 34.86 12.22
N GLY A 470 -5.81 35.57 11.78
CA GLY A 470 -5.83 37.03 11.76
C GLY A 470 -4.98 37.69 10.66
N ARG A 471 -4.53 36.93 9.66
CA ARG A 471 -4.14 37.46 8.34
C ARG A 471 -5.07 36.92 7.28
N ASP A 472 -5.48 37.77 6.34
CA ASP A 472 -6.15 37.30 5.14
C ASP A 472 -5.20 36.41 4.33
N VAL A 473 -5.74 35.31 3.83
CA VAL A 473 -5.11 34.42 2.87
C VAL A 473 -6.04 34.24 1.67
N ASP A 474 -5.45 34.16 0.49
CA ASP A 474 -6.19 33.83 -0.74
C ASP A 474 -6.33 32.30 -0.79
N VAL A 475 -7.55 31.80 -0.55
CA VAL A 475 -7.87 30.37 -0.42
C VAL A 475 -8.79 29.94 -1.56
N ARG A 476 -8.51 28.76 -2.12
CA ARG A 476 -9.34 28.18 -3.17
C ARG A 476 -10.39 27.23 -2.63
N ILE A 477 -11.64 27.69 -2.63
CA ILE A 477 -12.83 26.95 -2.18
C ILE A 477 -13.67 26.47 -3.36
N TRP A 478 -14.42 25.39 -3.16
CA TRP A 478 -15.34 24.86 -4.16
C TRP A 478 -16.74 25.42 -3.93
N ASN A 479 -17.22 26.23 -4.86
CA ASN A 479 -18.60 26.69 -4.83
C ASN A 479 -19.47 25.70 -5.61
N PHE A 480 -20.38 25.04 -4.91
CA PHE A 480 -21.37 24.16 -5.52
C PHE A 480 -22.36 24.98 -6.37
N ASP A 481 -22.59 24.53 -7.61
CA ASP A 481 -23.51 25.18 -8.55
C ASP A 481 -24.25 24.13 -9.38
N ASN A 482 -25.53 23.92 -9.00
CA ASN A 482 -26.50 23.04 -9.67
C ASN A 482 -26.72 23.36 -11.16
N SER A 483 -26.39 24.58 -11.62
CA SER A 483 -26.54 24.97 -13.03
C SER A 483 -25.34 24.62 -13.90
N SER A 484 -24.21 24.25 -13.28
CA SER A 484 -22.96 23.89 -13.98
C SER A 484 -22.88 22.40 -14.29
N SER A 485 -22.27 22.04 -15.42
CA SER A 485 -22.10 20.64 -15.83
C SER A 485 -21.08 19.84 -15.01
N GLU A 486 -20.32 20.51 -14.13
CA GLU A 486 -19.33 19.89 -13.24
C GLU A 486 -19.79 19.87 -11.76
N GLY A 487 -21.03 20.29 -11.45
CA GLY A 487 -21.57 20.34 -10.09
C GLY A 487 -21.03 21.48 -9.22
N GLY A 488 -20.23 22.38 -9.80
CA GLY A 488 -19.67 23.54 -9.12
C GLY A 488 -18.48 24.12 -9.87
N SER A 489 -17.79 25.06 -9.22
CA SER A 489 -16.55 25.65 -9.72
C SER A 489 -15.61 26.04 -8.59
N TRP A 490 -14.31 25.99 -8.89
CA TRP A 490 -13.28 26.54 -7.99
C TRP A 490 -13.26 28.06 -8.05
N THR A 491 -13.31 28.71 -6.89
CA THR A 491 -13.13 30.16 -6.78
C THR A 491 -12.02 30.49 -5.79
N ASP A 492 -11.25 31.53 -6.11
CA ASP A 492 -10.25 32.10 -5.20
C ASP A 492 -10.96 33.15 -4.33
N VAL A 493 -11.07 32.86 -3.04
CA VAL A 493 -11.73 33.70 -2.04
C VAL A 493 -10.70 34.13 -1.01
N ARG A 494 -10.66 35.43 -0.73
CA ARG A 494 -9.81 36.00 0.30
C ARG A 494 -10.55 35.98 1.63
N GLN A 495 -10.02 35.23 2.59
CA GLN A 495 -10.64 35.04 3.91
C GLN A 495 -9.58 35.06 5.02
N PRO A 496 -9.95 35.36 6.28
CA PRO A 496 -9.04 35.22 7.41
C PRO A 496 -8.53 33.77 7.53
N GLY A 497 -7.22 33.60 7.70
CA GLY A 497 -6.61 32.27 7.84
C GLY A 497 -7.01 31.57 9.14
N ASP A 498 -7.01 30.24 9.11
CA ASP A 498 -7.31 29.39 10.26
C ASP A 498 -6.00 28.88 10.91
N ASN A 499 -5.86 29.04 12.22
CA ASN A 499 -4.70 28.54 12.97
C ASN A 499 -4.49 27.02 12.86
N GLY A 500 -5.55 26.27 12.57
CA GLY A 500 -5.54 24.82 12.34
C GLY A 500 -5.09 24.39 10.95
N ALA A 501 -4.78 25.30 10.03
CA ALA A 501 -4.45 24.98 8.64
C ALA A 501 -3.19 24.08 8.45
N PHE A 502 -2.31 24.00 9.45
CA PHE A 502 -1.19 23.04 9.46
C PHE A 502 -1.62 21.57 9.71
N CYS A 503 -2.83 21.36 10.22
CA CYS A 503 -3.41 20.03 10.41
C CYS A 503 -3.88 19.40 9.10
N VAL A 504 -4.30 20.22 8.12
CA VAL A 504 -5.14 19.76 6.99
C VAL A 504 -4.39 19.36 5.71
N SER A 505 -5.10 18.64 4.84
CA SER A 505 -4.74 18.34 3.45
C SER A 505 -6.00 18.23 2.58
N ARG A 506 -5.86 18.39 1.26
CA ARG A 506 -6.96 18.14 0.31
C ARG A 506 -7.49 16.70 0.45
N GLY A 507 -8.81 16.57 0.56
CA GLY A 507 -9.51 15.30 0.81
C GLY A 507 -10.95 15.54 1.25
N MET A 508 -11.77 14.49 1.31
CA MET A 508 -13.08 14.50 1.97
C MET A 508 -13.47 13.08 2.34
N GLN A 509 -13.95 12.87 3.56
CA GLN A 509 -14.53 11.61 4.03
C GLN A 509 -15.94 11.86 4.55
N VAL A 510 -16.85 10.97 4.18
CA VAL A 510 -18.26 11.03 4.55
C VAL A 510 -18.69 9.73 5.21
N LEU A 511 -19.74 9.77 6.01
CA LEU A 511 -20.33 8.58 6.63
C LEU A 511 -21.10 7.76 5.57
N VAL A 512 -21.06 6.43 5.72
CA VAL A 512 -21.90 5.52 4.92
C VAL A 512 -23.31 5.55 5.48
N GLN A 513 -24.32 5.83 4.64
CA GLN A 513 -25.72 5.99 5.07
C GLN A 513 -26.35 4.67 5.56
N ASP A 514 -26.07 3.56 4.88
CA ASP A 514 -26.59 2.24 5.24
C ASP A 514 -25.46 1.35 5.79
N ARG A 515 -25.21 1.43 7.10
CA ARG A 515 -24.08 0.76 7.75
C ARG A 515 -24.37 -0.73 7.99
N THR A 516 -23.77 -1.64 7.21
CA THR A 516 -23.77 -3.07 7.58
C THR A 516 -22.82 -3.34 8.74
N THR A 517 -22.98 -4.47 9.42
CA THR A 517 -22.14 -4.87 10.57
C THR A 517 -20.67 -5.14 10.22
N THR A 518 -20.28 -5.05 8.95
CA THR A 518 -18.90 -5.28 8.48
C THR A 518 -18.21 -4.08 7.82
N ASP A 519 -18.89 -2.94 7.70
CA ASP A 519 -18.31 -1.76 7.04
C ASP A 519 -17.50 -0.88 7.99
N LYS A 520 -16.56 -0.13 7.42
CA LYS A 520 -15.72 0.82 8.16
C LYS A 520 -16.50 2.05 8.68
N GLY A 521 -17.77 2.20 8.31
CA GLY A 521 -18.66 3.31 8.70
C GLY A 521 -18.43 4.63 7.96
N TRP A 522 -17.39 4.73 7.13
CA TRP A 522 -17.05 5.92 6.36
C TRP A 522 -16.33 5.56 5.05
N GLU A 523 -16.43 6.45 4.07
CA GLU A 523 -15.80 6.35 2.75
C GLU A 523 -15.00 7.61 2.40
N VAL A 524 -14.06 7.49 1.44
CA VAL A 524 -13.29 8.63 0.92
C VAL A 524 -13.95 9.12 -0.37
N TYR A 525 -14.41 10.37 -0.39
CA TYR A 525 -14.95 11.00 -1.58
C TYR A 525 -13.84 11.66 -2.42
N PRO A 526 -13.77 11.39 -3.74
CA PRO A 526 -12.80 12.05 -4.62
C PRO A 526 -13.17 13.52 -4.85
N TYR A 527 -12.34 14.44 -4.37
CA TYR A 527 -12.56 15.87 -4.61
C TYR A 527 -12.41 16.26 -6.10
N PRO A 528 -13.14 17.29 -6.58
CA PRO A 528 -12.96 17.82 -7.94
C PRO A 528 -11.49 18.21 -8.21
N LYS A 529 -10.97 17.97 -9.43
CA LYS A 529 -9.57 18.28 -9.73
C LYS A 529 -9.31 19.79 -9.61
N ASP A 530 -8.26 20.17 -8.90
CA ASP A 530 -7.82 21.57 -8.79
C ASP A 530 -6.64 21.79 -9.74
N PRO A 531 -6.83 22.52 -10.87
CA PRO A 531 -5.81 22.63 -11.91
C PRO A 531 -4.53 23.37 -11.48
N PHE A 532 -4.50 23.96 -10.28
CA PHE A 532 -3.30 24.60 -9.72
C PHE A 532 -2.66 23.76 -8.62
N TYR A 533 -3.46 23.09 -7.77
CA TYR A 533 -2.94 22.30 -6.65
C TYR A 533 -2.26 20.99 -7.10
N ASP A 534 -2.84 20.31 -8.08
CA ASP A 534 -2.38 18.98 -8.53
C ASP A 534 -1.08 19.01 -9.36
N HIS A 535 -0.43 20.18 -9.52
CA HIS A 535 0.65 20.40 -10.48
C HIS A 535 1.94 21.04 -9.92
N LEU A 536 2.03 21.33 -8.62
CA LEU A 536 3.20 22.00 -8.02
C LEU A 536 4.35 21.05 -7.66
N ARG A 537 5.25 20.80 -8.62
CA ARG A 537 6.66 20.46 -8.34
C ARG A 537 7.49 21.73 -8.35
N CYS A 538 8.28 21.97 -7.30
CA CYS A 538 9.24 23.07 -7.26
C CYS A 538 10.51 22.68 -8.05
N ASP A 539 10.81 23.45 -9.09
CA ASP A 539 11.95 23.35 -10.00
C ASP A 539 12.92 24.54 -9.87
N ALA A 540 12.92 25.24 -8.72
CA ALA A 540 13.81 26.36 -8.44
C ALA A 540 15.29 25.97 -8.61
N THR A 541 16.09 26.89 -9.16
CA THR A 541 17.55 26.78 -9.20
C THR A 541 18.19 27.81 -8.28
N ALA A 542 19.52 27.83 -8.17
CA ALA A 542 20.21 28.80 -7.31
C ALA A 542 20.02 30.25 -7.78
N ASP A 543 19.77 30.45 -9.07
CA ASP A 543 19.73 31.76 -9.73
C ASP A 543 18.35 32.07 -10.36
N GLU A 544 17.40 31.13 -10.39
CA GLU A 544 16.04 31.34 -10.93
C GLU A 544 14.91 30.83 -10.02
N PRO A 545 13.80 31.60 -9.90
CA PRO A 545 12.59 31.16 -9.20
C PRO A 545 11.92 29.98 -9.91
N CYS A 546 11.26 29.09 -9.16
CA CYS A 546 10.55 27.95 -9.76
C CYS A 546 9.46 28.41 -10.75
N SER A 547 9.18 27.58 -11.76
CA SER A 547 8.18 27.84 -12.80
C SER A 547 6.74 27.93 -12.27
N GLY A 548 6.51 27.51 -11.02
CA GLY A 548 5.29 27.79 -10.24
C GLY A 548 5.25 29.26 -9.77
N CYS A 549 6.19 29.68 -8.92
CA CYS A 549 6.29 31.07 -8.43
C CYS A 549 6.40 32.09 -9.58
N LYS A 550 7.16 31.76 -10.64
CA LYS A 550 7.33 32.58 -11.85
C LYS A 550 6.03 32.75 -12.66
N ARG A 551 5.10 31.79 -12.58
CA ARG A 551 3.73 31.90 -13.15
C ARG A 551 2.76 32.64 -12.23
N ALA A 552 2.87 32.44 -10.92
CA ALA A 552 2.00 33.04 -9.92
C ALA A 552 2.38 34.49 -9.56
N GLY A 553 3.53 34.99 -10.02
CA GLY A 553 4.00 36.36 -9.75
C GLY A 553 4.52 36.59 -8.33
N ILE A 554 4.84 35.51 -7.59
CA ILE A 554 5.21 35.54 -6.17
C ILE A 554 6.72 35.39 -6.01
N GLU A 555 7.31 36.08 -5.03
CA GLU A 555 8.75 35.98 -4.72
C GLU A 555 9.14 34.56 -4.29
N CYS A 556 10.08 33.94 -5.01
CA CYS A 556 10.54 32.57 -4.71
C CYS A 556 11.71 32.61 -3.72
N ARG A 557 11.43 32.39 -2.43
CA ARG A 557 12.47 32.36 -1.39
C ARG A 557 12.97 30.94 -1.17
N THR A 558 14.25 30.69 -1.47
CA THR A 558 14.91 29.41 -1.22
C THR A 558 15.52 29.41 0.20
N HIS A 559 15.16 28.42 1.03
CA HIS A 559 15.81 28.25 2.34
C HIS A 559 17.27 27.79 2.15
N LEU A 560 18.20 28.73 2.27
CA LEU A 560 19.64 28.49 2.28
C LEU A 560 20.05 27.63 3.48
N ASN A 561 20.20 26.30 3.30
CA ASN A 561 21.15 25.47 4.06
C ASN A 561 21.23 23.99 3.57
N GLN A 562 21.71 23.73 2.35
CA GLN A 562 22.38 22.45 2.03
C GLN A 562 23.57 22.68 1.06
N PRO A 563 24.83 22.41 1.47
CA PRO A 563 25.99 22.60 0.59
C PRO A 563 26.17 21.43 -0.39
N ARG A 564 26.07 21.71 -1.70
CA ARG A 564 26.48 20.76 -2.75
C ARG A 564 28.00 20.78 -2.94
N LEU A 565 28.66 19.64 -2.76
CA LEU A 565 30.08 19.44 -3.06
C LEU A 565 30.31 19.45 -4.58
N THR A 566 30.89 20.53 -5.11
CA THR A 566 31.39 20.60 -6.49
C THR A 566 32.75 19.90 -6.61
N ARG A 567 32.89 19.01 -7.60
CA ARG A 567 34.16 18.30 -7.88
C ARG A 567 34.69 18.72 -9.24
N GLN A 568 35.80 19.46 -9.25
CA GLN A 568 36.46 19.89 -10.48
C GLN A 568 36.99 18.69 -11.29
N SER A 569 36.69 18.69 -12.59
CA SER A 569 37.26 17.75 -13.56
C SER A 569 38.72 18.09 -13.86
N ARG A 570 39.56 17.06 -14.02
CA ARG A 570 40.84 17.18 -14.72
C ARG A 570 40.84 16.20 -15.89
N HIS A 571 40.83 16.75 -17.10
CA HIS A 571 41.08 15.99 -18.32
C HIS A 571 42.41 15.23 -18.26
N ARG A 572 42.44 14.05 -18.85
CA ARG A 572 43.67 13.42 -19.32
C ARG A 572 43.40 12.66 -20.61
N GLU A 573 44.22 12.93 -21.62
CA GLU A 573 44.04 12.45 -23.00
C GLU A 573 44.40 10.96 -23.13
N SER A 574 43.73 10.27 -24.05
CA SER A 574 43.98 8.88 -24.41
C SER A 574 45.06 8.76 -25.51
N PRO A 575 46.05 7.86 -25.37
CA PRO A 575 46.85 7.37 -26.49
C PRO A 575 46.12 6.25 -27.26
N LYS A 576 46.44 6.13 -28.55
CA LYS A 576 45.78 5.25 -29.53
C LYS A 576 46.21 3.79 -29.46
N ASP A 577 45.40 2.94 -30.09
CA ASP A 577 45.65 1.52 -30.35
C ASP A 577 47.02 1.21 -30.96
N ASN A 578 47.49 -0.01 -30.69
CA ASN A 578 48.15 -0.81 -31.73
C ASN A 578 47.93 -2.30 -31.48
N SER A 579 47.83 -3.05 -32.57
CA SER A 579 47.37 -4.44 -32.60
C SER A 579 48.51 -5.46 -32.48
N THR A 580 48.14 -6.69 -32.10
CA THR A 580 48.51 -8.00 -32.71
C THR A 580 48.83 -9.11 -31.69
N SER A 581 48.82 -10.34 -32.21
CA SER A 581 49.21 -11.61 -31.59
C SER A 581 48.17 -12.30 -30.69
N LYS A 582 47.75 -13.47 -31.17
CA LYS A 582 47.03 -14.51 -30.42
C LYS A 582 48.01 -15.14 -29.44
N ASP A 583 47.53 -15.55 -28.26
CA ASP A 583 47.97 -16.83 -27.71
C ASP A 583 46.89 -17.52 -26.88
N LYS A 584 46.84 -18.85 -26.98
CA LYS A 584 45.87 -19.70 -26.27
C LYS A 584 46.52 -20.28 -25.02
N ASN A 585 46.08 -19.85 -23.84
CA ASN A 585 46.30 -20.65 -22.63
C ASN A 585 45.09 -20.58 -21.70
N ARG A 586 44.38 -21.70 -21.57
CA ARG A 586 43.31 -21.90 -20.58
C ARG A 586 43.93 -22.02 -19.18
N GLY A 587 44.13 -20.89 -18.52
CA GLY A 587 44.37 -20.84 -17.08
C GLY A 587 43.05 -20.75 -16.32
N VAL A 588 42.84 -21.61 -15.33
CA VAL A 588 41.68 -21.53 -14.43
C VAL A 588 41.78 -20.24 -13.60
N PHE A 589 40.94 -19.25 -13.91
CA PHE A 589 40.80 -18.05 -13.10
C PHE A 589 39.89 -18.33 -11.89
N PRO A 590 40.19 -17.78 -10.70
CA PRO A 590 39.25 -17.82 -9.58
C PRO A 590 37.99 -17.01 -9.92
N SER A 591 36.85 -17.40 -9.35
CA SER A 591 35.52 -16.83 -9.62
C SER A 591 35.38 -15.39 -9.14
N PHE A 592 35.81 -14.45 -9.96
CA PHE A 592 35.39 -13.05 -9.90
C PHE A 592 33.96 -12.94 -10.44
N GLY A 593 33.01 -12.53 -9.58
CA GLY A 593 31.58 -12.49 -9.91
C GLY A 593 31.26 -11.55 -11.08
N THR A 594 30.16 -11.84 -11.78
CA THR A 594 29.82 -11.30 -13.11
C THR A 594 29.88 -9.77 -13.21
N LEU A 595 29.50 -9.06 -12.15
CA LEU A 595 29.57 -7.59 -12.07
C LEU A 595 31.00 -7.04 -12.17
N SER A 596 32.00 -7.72 -11.61
CA SER A 596 33.39 -7.28 -11.68
C SER A 596 33.96 -7.41 -13.09
N ARG A 597 33.68 -8.52 -13.79
CA ARG A 597 33.98 -8.68 -15.22
C ARG A 597 33.28 -7.61 -16.07
N PHE A 598 32.04 -7.22 -15.73
CA PHE A 598 31.30 -6.19 -16.45
C PHE A 598 31.96 -4.81 -16.32
N PHE A 599 32.39 -4.45 -15.11
CA PHE A 599 33.14 -3.21 -14.89
C PHE A 599 34.54 -3.22 -15.53
N GLU A 600 35.20 -4.38 -15.62
CA GLU A 600 36.50 -4.54 -16.30
C GLU A 600 36.39 -4.47 -17.83
N ALA A 601 35.33 -5.03 -18.42
CA ALA A 601 35.04 -4.90 -19.85
C ALA A 601 34.59 -3.46 -20.23
N GLY A 602 33.89 -2.79 -19.31
CA GLY A 602 33.33 -1.46 -19.50
C GLY A 602 31.98 -1.47 -20.23
N ILE A 603 31.13 -0.49 -19.89
CA ILE A 603 29.75 -0.36 -20.40
C ILE A 603 29.70 -0.26 -21.94
N LEU A 604 30.79 0.22 -22.55
CA LEU A 604 30.94 0.44 -23.99
C LEU A 604 31.72 -0.69 -24.71
N SER A 605 31.95 -1.85 -24.07
CA SER A 605 32.59 -2.97 -24.75
C SER A 605 31.77 -3.36 -26.00
N SER A 606 32.44 -3.52 -27.13
CA SER A 606 31.87 -4.15 -28.33
C SER A 606 31.97 -5.67 -28.31
N ASN A 607 32.61 -6.25 -27.29
CA ASN A 607 32.99 -7.65 -27.21
C ASN A 607 32.55 -8.23 -25.86
N TRP A 608 31.41 -8.92 -25.86
CA TRP A 608 30.73 -9.45 -24.66
C TRP A 608 30.91 -10.97 -24.48
N ASN A 609 31.76 -11.60 -25.29
CA ASN A 609 31.84 -13.05 -25.45
C ASN A 609 32.09 -13.83 -24.13
N GLY A 610 32.72 -13.21 -23.13
CA GLY A 610 32.94 -13.80 -21.81
C GLY A 610 31.69 -13.93 -20.91
N PHE A 611 30.53 -13.41 -21.36
CA PHE A 611 29.22 -13.57 -20.71
C PHE A 611 28.29 -14.51 -21.49
N GLU A 612 28.70 -14.98 -22.67
CA GLU A 612 27.89 -15.83 -23.54
C GLU A 612 27.85 -17.29 -23.07
N GLU A 613 28.93 -17.79 -22.43
CA GLU A 613 29.06 -19.20 -22.00
C GLU A 613 27.97 -19.65 -21.01
N ASN A 614 27.31 -18.71 -20.30
CA ASN A 614 26.23 -18.96 -19.33
C ASN A 614 24.85 -18.41 -19.78
N GLY A 615 24.68 -17.99 -21.04
CA GLY A 615 23.37 -17.72 -21.66
C GLY A 615 22.51 -16.55 -21.11
N THR A 616 22.88 -15.89 -20.02
CA THR A 616 22.01 -14.97 -19.25
C THR A 616 22.32 -13.49 -19.47
N PHE A 617 22.25 -13.07 -20.74
CA PHE A 617 22.41 -11.68 -21.17
C PHE A 617 21.04 -10.98 -21.23
N ARG A 618 20.90 -9.80 -20.61
CA ARG A 618 19.62 -9.08 -20.53
C ARG A 618 19.77 -7.64 -20.98
N ASN A 619 18.71 -7.08 -21.55
CA ASN A 619 18.67 -5.65 -21.86
C ASN A 619 18.13 -4.88 -20.64
N VAL A 620 18.69 -3.69 -20.40
CA VAL A 620 18.16 -2.73 -19.43
C VAL A 620 17.77 -1.45 -20.16
N TYR A 621 16.51 -1.05 -20.02
CA TYR A 621 16.00 0.21 -20.56
C TYR A 621 16.43 1.40 -19.69
N ILE A 622 17.13 2.36 -20.28
CA ILE A 622 17.57 3.62 -19.65
C ILE A 622 16.77 4.81 -20.23
N GLY A 623 15.45 4.64 -20.32
CA GLY A 623 14.52 5.71 -20.66
C GLY A 623 14.71 6.34 -22.04
N THR A 624 13.99 7.44 -22.27
CA THR A 624 14.24 8.35 -23.38
C THR A 624 15.24 9.43 -22.97
N ASP A 625 15.52 10.34 -23.90
CA ASP A 625 16.29 11.58 -23.72
C ASP A 625 15.89 12.49 -22.55
N VAL A 626 14.74 12.28 -21.89
CA VAL A 626 14.33 13.03 -20.68
C VAL A 626 14.92 12.47 -19.38
N ALA A 627 15.54 11.29 -19.40
CA ALA A 627 16.07 10.67 -18.19
C ALA A 627 17.45 11.24 -17.82
N ASN A 628 17.66 11.62 -16.56
CA ASN A 628 18.98 12.10 -16.06
C ASN A 628 20.12 11.14 -16.40
N LEU A 629 19.88 9.82 -16.32
CA LEU A 629 20.89 8.82 -16.67
C LEU A 629 21.16 8.79 -18.19
N HIS A 630 20.17 9.10 -19.03
CA HIS A 630 20.37 9.21 -20.48
C HIS A 630 21.35 10.34 -20.82
N HIS A 631 21.20 11.52 -20.21
CA HIS A 631 22.15 12.62 -20.40
C HIS A 631 23.59 12.28 -19.99
N LEU A 632 23.79 11.41 -18.99
CA LEU A 632 25.12 11.03 -18.50
C LEU A 632 25.89 10.08 -19.44
N VAL A 633 25.21 9.37 -20.34
CA VAL A 633 25.85 8.41 -21.27
C VAL A 633 25.57 8.70 -22.75
N ARG A 634 24.78 9.75 -23.08
CA ARG A 634 24.44 10.11 -24.47
C ARG A 634 25.67 10.42 -25.32
N ASP A 635 26.69 11.03 -24.75
CA ASP A 635 27.92 11.43 -25.44
C ASP A 635 28.78 10.24 -25.92
N HIS A 636 28.35 9.00 -25.66
CA HIS A 636 29.06 7.76 -26.00
C HIS A 636 28.24 6.85 -26.94
N GLU A 637 27.04 7.26 -27.33
CA GLU A 637 26.15 6.52 -28.27
C GLU A 637 26.02 7.26 -29.62
N PRO A 638 25.73 6.57 -30.73
CA PRO A 638 25.58 7.20 -32.04
C PRO A 638 24.43 8.21 -32.08
N ALA A 639 24.67 9.37 -32.70
CA ALA A 639 23.65 10.41 -32.87
C ALA A 639 22.42 9.87 -33.64
N GLY A 640 21.25 9.89 -32.99
CA GLY A 640 19.97 9.49 -33.57
C GLY A 640 19.12 8.54 -32.71
N ASN A 641 19.70 7.88 -31.69
CA ASN A 641 18.93 7.06 -30.75
C ASN A 641 18.09 7.93 -29.80
N LYS A 642 16.75 7.80 -29.85
CA LYS A 642 15.80 8.54 -28.98
C LYS A 642 15.67 7.95 -27.56
N PHE A 643 16.21 6.77 -27.34
CA PHE A 643 16.17 6.03 -26.09
C PHE A 643 17.43 5.18 -25.96
N LEU A 644 17.70 4.70 -24.75
CA LEU A 644 18.88 3.88 -24.45
C LEU A 644 18.47 2.49 -23.96
N CYS A 645 19.10 1.48 -24.55
CA CYS A 645 19.00 0.09 -24.12
C CYS A 645 20.43 -0.43 -23.98
N TYR A 646 20.83 -0.83 -22.77
CA TYR A 646 22.17 -1.36 -22.55
C TYR A 646 22.16 -2.87 -22.32
N PRO A 647 23.19 -3.58 -22.80
CA PRO A 647 23.49 -4.93 -22.37
C PRO A 647 23.82 -4.95 -20.87
N PHE A 648 23.27 -5.93 -20.16
CA PHE A 648 23.46 -6.12 -18.73
C PHE A 648 23.52 -7.62 -18.41
N PRO A 649 24.67 -8.15 -17.99
CA PRO A 649 24.80 -9.57 -17.66
C PRO A 649 24.10 -9.86 -16.32
N ALA A 650 23.70 -11.12 -16.11
CA ALA A 650 23.17 -11.55 -14.82
C ALA A 650 24.23 -11.38 -13.70
N ILE A 651 24.00 -10.39 -12.83
CA ILE A 651 24.86 -10.11 -11.66
C ILE A 651 24.74 -11.18 -10.57
N ARG A 652 23.60 -11.88 -10.51
CA ARG A 652 23.35 -12.97 -9.57
C ARG A 652 23.84 -14.27 -10.17
N ASP A 653 24.48 -15.09 -9.34
CA ASP A 653 24.77 -16.48 -9.67
C ASP A 653 23.46 -17.27 -9.85
N GLU A 654 23.50 -18.36 -10.59
CA GLU A 654 22.36 -19.26 -10.75
C GLU A 654 21.99 -19.87 -9.39
N LEU A 655 20.73 -19.68 -8.98
CA LEU A 655 20.21 -20.22 -7.73
C LEU A 655 19.86 -21.71 -7.90
N PRO A 656 20.03 -22.55 -6.87
CA PRO A 656 19.58 -23.94 -6.91
C PRO A 656 18.07 -23.98 -7.18
N TRP A 657 17.63 -24.99 -7.93
CA TRP A 657 16.23 -25.11 -8.36
C TRP A 657 15.23 -25.06 -7.19
N LYS A 658 15.59 -25.68 -6.05
CA LYS A 658 14.81 -25.61 -4.80
C LYS A 658 15.26 -24.44 -3.90
N PRO A 659 14.34 -23.65 -3.30
CA PRO A 659 14.67 -22.74 -2.22
C PRO A 659 15.24 -23.47 -0.99
N HIS A 660 16.08 -22.77 -0.21
CA HIS A 660 16.66 -23.26 1.05
C HIS A 660 16.84 -22.09 2.04
N PRO A 661 16.64 -22.27 3.37
CA PRO A 661 16.73 -21.19 4.37
C PRO A 661 18.11 -20.50 4.47
N GLU A 662 19.18 -21.23 4.17
CA GLU A 662 20.55 -20.71 4.22
C GLU A 662 20.88 -19.73 3.07
N MET A 663 20.00 -19.61 2.06
CA MET A 663 20.22 -18.68 0.95
C MET A 663 20.01 -17.22 1.35
N LEU A 664 20.86 -16.35 0.78
CA LEU A 664 20.85 -14.93 1.07
C LEU A 664 19.51 -14.29 0.67
N GLY A 665 18.78 -13.75 1.65
CA GLY A 665 17.46 -13.17 1.44
C GLY A 665 16.28 -14.12 1.67
N HIS A 666 16.54 -15.41 1.99
CA HIS A 666 15.54 -16.40 2.36
C HIS A 666 15.49 -16.71 3.88
N HIS A 667 16.16 -15.90 4.71
CA HIS A 667 16.36 -16.16 6.14
C HIS A 667 15.09 -16.19 7.02
N TYR A 668 13.92 -15.91 6.43
CA TYR A 668 12.60 -16.03 7.06
C TYR A 668 11.82 -17.28 6.61
N LEU A 669 12.35 -18.07 5.66
CA LEU A 669 11.78 -19.37 5.31
C LEU A 669 12.23 -20.43 6.34
N THR A 670 11.28 -21.18 6.86
CA THR A 670 11.58 -22.46 7.52
C THR A 670 11.92 -23.53 6.50
N SER A 671 12.58 -24.62 6.92
CA SER A 671 12.84 -25.77 6.05
C SER A 671 11.54 -26.35 5.48
N ASP A 672 10.47 -26.40 6.28
CA ASP A 672 9.17 -26.91 5.87
C ASP A 672 8.51 -26.00 4.82
N SER A 673 8.62 -24.68 4.99
CA SER A 673 8.18 -23.71 3.99
C SER A 673 8.96 -23.89 2.67
N ALA A 674 10.27 -24.10 2.73
CA ALA A 674 11.09 -24.34 1.53
C ALA A 674 10.72 -25.66 0.81
N ASN A 675 10.40 -26.71 1.57
CA ASN A 675 9.89 -27.98 1.05
C ASN A 675 8.50 -27.82 0.40
N ASP A 676 7.58 -27.08 1.03
CA ASP A 676 6.27 -26.77 0.47
C ASP A 676 6.38 -25.99 -0.85
N LEU A 677 7.19 -24.93 -0.93
CA LEU A 677 7.40 -24.17 -2.18
C LEU A 677 7.96 -25.04 -3.31
N SER A 678 8.78 -26.04 -2.97
CA SER A 678 9.35 -27.03 -3.89
C SER A 678 8.37 -28.16 -4.26
N SER A 679 7.22 -28.24 -3.60
CA SER A 679 6.27 -29.34 -3.76
C SER A 679 5.39 -29.15 -5.00
N LEU A 680 5.25 -30.23 -5.77
CA LEU A 680 4.49 -30.30 -7.01
C LEU A 680 3.41 -31.39 -6.91
N PRO A 681 2.32 -31.31 -7.70
CA PRO A 681 1.35 -32.39 -7.81
C PRO A 681 2.00 -33.72 -8.23
N VAL A 682 1.33 -34.83 -7.89
CA VAL A 682 1.72 -36.18 -8.33
C VAL A 682 1.86 -36.25 -9.85
N ARG A 683 2.78 -37.10 -10.34
CA ARG A 683 3.23 -37.08 -11.75
C ARG A 683 2.07 -37.15 -12.75
N SER A 684 1.07 -37.99 -12.51
CA SER A 684 -0.14 -38.11 -13.35
C SER A 684 -0.92 -36.80 -13.47
N VAL A 685 -1.26 -36.17 -12.34
CA VAL A 685 -1.91 -34.85 -12.30
C VAL A 685 -1.03 -33.80 -12.98
N ARG A 686 0.27 -33.81 -12.68
CA ARG A 686 1.22 -32.82 -13.19
C ARG A 686 1.39 -32.90 -14.71
N ASP A 687 1.49 -34.11 -15.26
CA ASP A 687 1.55 -34.35 -16.71
C ASP A 687 0.23 -33.93 -17.38
N ALA A 688 -0.93 -34.26 -16.80
CA ALA A 688 -2.24 -33.83 -17.29
C ALA A 688 -2.41 -32.28 -17.27
N LEU A 689 -1.87 -31.60 -16.25
CA LEU A 689 -1.86 -30.13 -16.19
C LEU A 689 -0.92 -29.53 -17.23
N VAL A 690 0.27 -30.09 -17.45
CA VAL A 690 1.19 -29.63 -18.51
C VAL A 690 0.56 -29.83 -19.89
N MET A 691 -0.13 -30.94 -20.14
CA MET A 691 -0.91 -31.14 -21.37
C MET A 691 -2.02 -30.10 -21.49
N THR A 692 -2.86 -29.94 -20.46
CA THR A 692 -3.92 -28.91 -20.41
C THR A 692 -3.37 -27.51 -20.76
N TYR A 693 -2.19 -27.11 -20.25
CA TYR A 693 -1.59 -25.82 -20.61
C TYR A 693 -1.29 -25.71 -22.11
N PHE A 694 -0.59 -26.69 -22.68
CA PHE A 694 -0.17 -26.63 -24.08
C PHE A 694 -1.30 -26.86 -25.09
N ASP A 695 -2.31 -27.65 -24.72
CA ASP A 695 -3.40 -28.02 -25.61
C ASP A 695 -4.56 -26.98 -25.55
N ASP A 696 -4.83 -26.37 -24.38
CA ASP A 696 -5.97 -25.46 -24.17
C ASP A 696 -5.61 -23.96 -24.01
N ILE A 697 -4.39 -23.59 -23.58
CA ILE A 697 -4.01 -22.19 -23.26
C ILE A 697 -2.93 -21.63 -24.20
N HIS A 698 -1.81 -22.33 -24.32
CA HIS A 698 -0.68 -21.95 -25.17
C HIS A 698 -1.07 -21.58 -26.61
N PRO A 699 -2.03 -22.24 -27.29
CA PRO A 699 -2.36 -21.92 -28.69
C PRO A 699 -2.81 -20.48 -28.93
N GLY A 700 -3.49 -19.89 -27.94
CA GLY A 700 -3.95 -18.49 -27.95
C GLY A 700 -3.17 -17.56 -27.01
N PHE A 701 -2.29 -18.10 -26.16
CA PHE A 701 -1.48 -17.33 -25.22
C PHE A 701 -0.02 -17.84 -25.14
N PRO A 702 0.74 -17.80 -26.25
CA PRO A 702 2.04 -18.45 -26.40
C PRO A 702 3.19 -17.69 -25.73
N VAL A 703 3.10 -17.52 -24.41
CA VAL A 703 4.10 -16.85 -23.59
C VAL A 703 5.26 -17.78 -23.20
N ILE A 704 5.04 -19.10 -23.17
CA ILE A 704 6.06 -20.14 -22.94
C ILE A 704 6.57 -20.67 -24.31
N ASP A 705 7.78 -21.23 -24.34
CA ASP A 705 8.29 -21.96 -25.51
C ASP A 705 8.03 -23.47 -25.30
N GLU A 706 7.25 -24.10 -26.17
CA GLU A 706 6.82 -25.49 -25.96
C GLU A 706 8.00 -26.47 -26.02
N ALA A 707 8.80 -26.39 -27.09
CA ALA A 707 9.91 -27.32 -27.31
C ALA A 707 10.94 -27.23 -26.18
N GLU A 708 11.31 -26.02 -25.76
CA GLU A 708 12.20 -25.79 -24.62
C GLU A 708 11.59 -26.33 -23.31
N PHE A 709 10.32 -26.01 -23.02
CA PHE A 709 9.66 -26.43 -21.78
C PHE A 709 9.49 -27.94 -21.70
N ARG A 710 8.96 -28.61 -22.74
CA ARG A 710 8.74 -30.07 -22.72
C ARG A 710 10.05 -30.83 -22.63
N ARG A 711 11.11 -30.38 -23.33
CA ARG A 711 12.45 -30.95 -23.23
C ARG A 711 13.00 -30.87 -21.81
N ARG A 712 12.87 -29.70 -21.14
CA ARG A 712 13.27 -29.55 -19.73
C ARG A 712 12.38 -30.34 -18.77
N TYR A 713 11.07 -30.42 -19.02
CA TYR A 713 10.13 -31.14 -18.17
C TYR A 713 10.28 -32.68 -18.22
N ALA A 714 10.89 -33.19 -19.30
CA ALA A 714 11.32 -34.58 -19.43
C ALA A 714 12.68 -34.86 -18.76
N ASP A 715 13.47 -33.82 -18.43
CA ASP A 715 14.84 -33.91 -17.91
C ASP A 715 14.85 -33.64 -16.38
N PRO A 716 15.05 -34.65 -15.52
CA PRO A 716 15.06 -34.47 -14.07
C PRO A 716 16.25 -33.63 -13.55
N GLU A 717 17.35 -33.57 -14.31
CA GLU A 717 18.57 -32.83 -13.94
C GLU A 717 18.50 -31.37 -14.39
N ASN A 718 17.68 -31.05 -15.40
CA ASN A 718 17.46 -29.68 -15.89
C ASN A 718 15.96 -29.33 -16.05
N PRO A 719 15.16 -29.41 -14.97
CA PRO A 719 13.73 -29.11 -14.99
C PRO A 719 13.47 -27.64 -15.37
N PRO A 720 12.23 -27.28 -15.80
CA PRO A 720 11.86 -25.89 -16.01
C PRO A 720 12.00 -25.07 -14.70
N PRO A 721 12.21 -23.75 -14.79
CA PRO A 721 12.32 -22.87 -13.62
C PRO A 721 11.14 -23.07 -12.66
N LEU A 722 11.40 -23.24 -11.37
CA LEU A 722 10.38 -23.67 -10.40
C LEU A 722 9.19 -22.70 -10.37
N LEU A 723 9.46 -21.39 -10.43
CA LEU A 723 8.42 -20.36 -10.51
C LEU A 723 7.55 -20.53 -11.77
N THR A 724 8.18 -20.64 -12.95
CA THR A 724 7.48 -20.81 -14.24
C THR A 724 6.68 -22.11 -14.26
N LEU A 725 7.20 -23.20 -13.68
CA LEU A 725 6.49 -24.47 -13.55
C LEU A 725 5.25 -24.36 -12.65
N GLN A 726 5.37 -23.75 -11.46
CA GLN A 726 4.21 -23.54 -10.58
C GLN A 726 3.15 -22.64 -11.25
N ALA A 727 3.57 -21.63 -12.02
CA ALA A 727 2.67 -20.73 -12.75
C ALA A 727 1.97 -21.40 -13.95
N VAL A 728 2.65 -22.26 -14.71
CA VAL A 728 2.05 -23.10 -15.76
C VAL A 728 1.01 -24.05 -15.18
N LEU A 729 1.35 -24.73 -14.07
CA LEU A 729 0.44 -25.64 -13.38
C LEU A 729 -0.79 -24.91 -12.82
N LEU A 730 -0.61 -23.68 -12.31
CA LEU A 730 -1.70 -22.82 -11.83
C LEU A 730 -2.70 -22.49 -12.95
N ALA A 731 -2.21 -21.98 -14.09
CA ALA A 731 -3.06 -21.60 -15.21
C ALA A 731 -3.84 -22.81 -15.75
N ALA A 732 -3.17 -23.95 -15.92
CA ALA A 732 -3.82 -25.20 -16.31
C ALA A 732 -4.85 -25.70 -15.28
N ALA A 733 -4.53 -25.66 -13.98
CA ALA A 733 -5.41 -26.16 -12.92
C ALA A 733 -6.74 -25.40 -12.84
N ARG A 734 -6.78 -24.17 -13.34
CA ARG A 734 -8.00 -23.35 -13.45
C ARG A 734 -9.03 -23.96 -14.42
N ILE A 735 -8.58 -24.64 -15.49
CA ILE A 735 -9.45 -25.13 -16.58
C ILE A 735 -9.37 -26.66 -16.80
N SER A 736 -8.57 -27.38 -16.01
CA SER A 736 -8.36 -28.82 -16.14
C SER A 736 -9.55 -29.62 -15.59
N GLU A 737 -9.94 -30.63 -16.36
CA GLU A 737 -10.98 -31.61 -16.03
C GLU A 737 -10.39 -32.92 -15.44
N HIS A 738 -9.11 -32.94 -15.08
CA HIS A 738 -8.54 -34.08 -14.35
C HIS A 738 -9.30 -34.29 -13.02
N PRO A 739 -9.87 -35.46 -12.70
CA PRO A 739 -10.85 -35.62 -11.62
C PRO A 739 -10.41 -35.07 -10.25
N GLN A 740 -9.15 -35.32 -9.86
CA GLN A 740 -8.60 -34.81 -8.60
C GLN A 740 -8.47 -33.28 -8.55
N VAL A 741 -8.24 -32.63 -9.70
CA VAL A 741 -8.13 -31.17 -9.82
C VAL A 741 -9.52 -30.55 -9.90
N ALA A 742 -10.42 -31.11 -10.72
CA ALA A 742 -11.80 -30.64 -10.84
C ALA A 742 -12.54 -30.66 -9.49
N ALA A 743 -12.40 -31.74 -8.71
CA ALA A 743 -13.01 -31.87 -7.39
C ALA A 743 -12.45 -30.89 -6.33
N SER A 744 -11.26 -30.32 -6.53
CA SER A 744 -10.57 -29.46 -5.55
C SER A 744 -10.04 -28.15 -6.16
N ARG A 745 -10.65 -27.69 -7.26
CA ARG A 745 -10.10 -26.66 -8.16
C ARG A 745 -9.71 -25.36 -7.45
N ALA A 746 -10.55 -24.87 -6.55
CA ALA A 746 -10.28 -23.68 -5.76
C ALA A 746 -9.05 -23.85 -4.85
N MET A 747 -8.98 -24.95 -4.09
CA MET A 747 -7.87 -25.26 -3.18
C MET A 747 -6.55 -25.50 -3.93
N THR A 748 -6.61 -26.26 -5.03
CA THR A 748 -5.44 -26.54 -5.88
C THR A 748 -4.89 -25.26 -6.50
N THR A 749 -5.75 -24.41 -7.07
CA THR A 749 -5.30 -23.13 -7.66
C THR A 749 -4.80 -22.15 -6.60
N ALA A 750 -5.46 -22.04 -5.45
CA ALA A 750 -4.98 -21.21 -4.32
C ALA A 750 -3.59 -21.67 -3.82
N THR A 751 -3.36 -22.98 -3.73
CA THR A 751 -2.07 -23.55 -3.29
C THR A 751 -0.95 -23.28 -4.30
N LEU A 752 -1.19 -23.52 -5.59
CA LEU A 752 -0.22 -23.25 -6.65
C LEU A 752 0.07 -21.74 -6.77
N TYR A 753 -0.95 -20.90 -6.64
CA TYR A 753 -0.81 -19.45 -6.61
C TYR A 753 0.02 -18.99 -5.42
N ARG A 754 -0.27 -19.43 -4.19
CA ARG A 754 0.52 -19.11 -2.99
C ARG A 754 1.99 -19.45 -3.20
N ARG A 755 2.30 -20.66 -3.67
CA ARG A 755 3.68 -21.12 -3.92
C ARG A 755 4.39 -20.25 -4.97
N ALA A 756 3.75 -20.03 -6.12
CA ALA A 756 4.32 -19.21 -7.20
C ALA A 756 4.50 -17.73 -6.78
N LYS A 757 3.50 -17.13 -6.12
CA LYS A 757 3.58 -15.78 -5.55
C LYS A 757 4.73 -15.66 -4.56
N THR A 758 4.88 -16.60 -3.62
CA THR A 758 5.98 -16.57 -2.66
C THR A 758 7.34 -16.68 -3.37
N LEU A 759 7.50 -17.59 -4.35
CA LEU A 759 8.74 -17.68 -5.15
C LEU A 759 9.06 -16.38 -5.93
N PHE A 760 8.04 -15.70 -6.43
CA PHE A 760 8.16 -14.40 -7.09
C PHE A 760 8.60 -13.31 -6.09
N ASP A 761 7.96 -13.24 -4.93
CA ASP A 761 8.25 -12.25 -3.86
C ASP A 761 9.63 -12.45 -3.23
N LEU A 762 10.05 -13.71 -3.03
CA LEU A 762 11.42 -14.10 -2.64
C LEU A 762 12.49 -13.64 -3.66
N ARG A 763 12.10 -13.42 -4.92
CA ARG A 763 13.01 -13.26 -6.07
C ARG A 763 13.94 -14.47 -6.22
N HIS A 764 13.39 -15.67 -5.98
CA HIS A 764 14.07 -16.96 -6.17
C HIS A 764 14.37 -17.23 -7.64
N GLU A 765 13.48 -16.81 -8.54
CA GLU A 765 13.81 -16.77 -9.96
C GLU A 765 14.62 -15.51 -10.30
N SER A 766 15.74 -15.71 -10.98
CA SER A 766 16.62 -14.64 -11.41
C SER A 766 16.32 -14.13 -12.82
N ASP A 767 15.77 -14.94 -13.73
CA ASP A 767 15.42 -14.46 -15.07
C ASP A 767 14.18 -13.58 -15.11
N ARG A 768 14.32 -12.43 -15.75
CA ARG A 768 13.23 -11.46 -15.88
C ARG A 768 12.23 -11.87 -16.95
N VAL A 769 12.62 -12.70 -17.94
CA VAL A 769 11.66 -13.30 -18.89
C VAL A 769 10.73 -14.24 -18.13
N ASP A 770 11.28 -15.13 -17.30
CA ASP A 770 10.51 -16.03 -16.45
C ASP A 770 9.61 -15.26 -15.47
N LEU A 771 10.08 -14.15 -14.89
CA LEU A 771 9.23 -13.28 -14.06
C LEU A 771 8.06 -12.64 -14.87
N VAL A 772 8.27 -12.22 -16.13
CA VAL A 772 7.18 -11.71 -16.98
C VAL A 772 6.19 -12.82 -17.33
N GLN A 773 6.68 -13.99 -17.73
CA GLN A 773 5.84 -15.15 -18.06
C GLN A 773 5.03 -15.60 -16.83
N ALA A 774 5.68 -15.75 -15.68
CA ALA A 774 5.02 -16.14 -14.43
C ALA A 774 3.98 -15.10 -13.99
N ALA A 775 4.27 -13.80 -14.10
CA ALA A 775 3.28 -12.75 -13.78
C ALA A 775 2.05 -12.82 -14.72
N LEU A 776 2.25 -12.98 -16.03
CA LEU A 776 1.13 -13.14 -16.97
C LEU A 776 0.29 -14.39 -16.68
N LEU A 777 0.89 -15.48 -16.18
CA LEU A 777 0.18 -16.70 -15.79
C LEU A 777 -0.48 -16.59 -14.41
N LEU A 778 0.12 -15.86 -13.46
CA LEU A 778 -0.47 -15.55 -12.14
C LEU A 778 -1.77 -14.73 -12.25
N ALA A 779 -1.91 -13.94 -13.33
CA ALA A 779 -3.14 -13.21 -13.63
C ALA A 779 -4.37 -14.11 -13.93
N TRP A 780 -4.18 -15.42 -14.19
CA TRP A 780 -5.27 -16.38 -14.38
C TRP A 780 -5.92 -16.83 -13.06
N TYR A 781 -5.34 -16.46 -11.91
CA TYR A 781 -5.94 -16.69 -10.61
C TYR A 781 -6.81 -15.50 -10.17
N THR A 782 -7.92 -15.77 -9.49
CA THR A 782 -8.77 -14.76 -8.85
C THR A 782 -9.18 -15.29 -7.47
N GLU A 783 -8.96 -14.48 -6.42
CA GLU A 783 -9.19 -14.88 -5.02
C GLU A 783 -10.68 -14.87 -4.66
N ASN A 784 -11.42 -13.87 -5.13
CA ASN A 784 -12.84 -13.63 -4.86
C ASN A 784 -13.48 -12.77 -5.98
N SER A 785 -14.69 -12.25 -5.76
CA SER A 785 -15.39 -11.32 -6.67
C SER A 785 -15.02 -9.85 -6.48
N ASP A 786 -14.08 -9.49 -5.59
CA ASP A 786 -13.60 -8.11 -5.44
C ASP A 786 -12.72 -7.72 -6.64
N THR A 787 -13.39 -7.32 -7.71
CA THR A 787 -12.75 -6.82 -8.92
C THR A 787 -12.16 -5.41 -8.74
N VAL A 788 -12.48 -4.70 -7.65
CA VAL A 788 -11.84 -3.42 -7.32
C VAL A 788 -10.37 -3.67 -6.94
N ALA A 789 -10.10 -4.74 -6.20
CA ALA A 789 -8.75 -5.24 -5.90
C ALA A 789 -8.18 -6.23 -6.94
N SER A 790 -8.77 -6.34 -8.14
CA SER A 790 -8.52 -7.40 -9.15
C SER A 790 -7.04 -7.84 -9.30
N ASN A 791 -6.82 -9.12 -8.95
CA ASN A 791 -5.52 -9.81 -9.01
C ASN A 791 -4.86 -9.70 -10.40
N ALA A 792 -5.66 -9.77 -11.48
CA ALA A 792 -5.15 -9.68 -12.84
C ALA A 792 -4.53 -8.32 -13.16
N TYR A 793 -5.15 -7.21 -12.71
CA TYR A 793 -4.58 -5.86 -12.90
C TYR A 793 -3.25 -5.68 -12.16
N TYR A 794 -3.13 -6.27 -10.97
CA TYR A 794 -1.86 -6.29 -10.23
C TYR A 794 -0.77 -7.07 -10.98
N TRP A 795 -1.05 -8.30 -11.42
CA TRP A 795 -0.03 -9.15 -12.05
C TRP A 795 0.35 -8.70 -13.45
N VAL A 796 -0.61 -8.32 -14.29
CA VAL A 796 -0.32 -7.73 -15.61
C VAL A 796 0.44 -6.41 -15.45
N GLY A 797 0.07 -5.56 -14.48
CA GLY A 797 0.83 -4.37 -14.15
C GLY A 797 2.27 -4.64 -13.66
N ASN A 798 2.53 -5.79 -13.02
CA ASN A 798 3.89 -6.23 -12.68
C ASN A 798 4.64 -6.70 -13.92
N ALA A 799 4.01 -7.53 -14.76
CA ALA A 799 4.56 -7.97 -16.04
C ALA A 799 4.97 -6.78 -16.92
N THR A 800 4.09 -5.79 -17.09
CA THR A 800 4.31 -4.54 -17.84
C THR A 800 5.53 -3.77 -17.33
N ARG A 801 5.67 -3.60 -16.00
CA ARG A 801 6.84 -2.90 -15.41
C ARG A 801 8.15 -3.65 -15.64
N ILE A 802 8.15 -4.97 -15.50
CA ILE A 802 9.35 -5.79 -15.75
C ILE A 802 9.70 -5.75 -17.25
N ALA A 803 8.70 -5.87 -18.13
CA ALA A 803 8.87 -5.82 -19.58
C ALA A 803 9.39 -4.46 -20.08
N PHE A 804 8.91 -3.36 -19.51
CA PHE A 804 9.49 -2.04 -19.75
C PHE A 804 10.95 -1.97 -19.29
N GLY A 805 11.27 -2.46 -18.09
CA GLY A 805 12.65 -2.52 -17.60
C GLY A 805 13.60 -3.36 -18.46
N MET A 806 13.08 -4.38 -19.16
CA MET A 806 13.80 -5.22 -20.12
C MET A 806 13.87 -4.66 -21.55
N ALA A 807 13.25 -3.50 -21.81
CA ALA A 807 13.08 -2.95 -23.15
C ALA A 807 12.30 -3.88 -24.13
N LEU A 808 11.45 -4.79 -23.65
CA LEU A 808 10.64 -5.68 -24.52
C LEU A 808 9.72 -4.89 -25.48
N HIS A 809 9.28 -3.72 -25.02
CA HIS A 809 8.54 -2.70 -25.78
C HIS A 809 9.34 -2.01 -26.91
N ARG A 810 10.65 -2.27 -27.05
CA ARG A 810 11.53 -1.64 -28.04
C ARG A 810 12.09 -2.65 -29.03
N ARG A 811 11.87 -2.43 -30.33
CA ARG A 811 12.48 -3.17 -31.45
C ARG A 811 14.02 -3.11 -31.42
N ALA A 812 14.60 -2.00 -30.94
CA ALA A 812 16.04 -1.83 -30.87
C ALA A 812 16.70 -2.52 -29.66
N SER A 813 15.94 -2.99 -28.66
CA SER A 813 16.49 -3.67 -27.46
C SER A 813 17.43 -4.81 -27.84
N LEU A 814 17.08 -5.57 -28.87
CA LEU A 814 17.79 -6.76 -29.32
C LEU A 814 19.01 -6.46 -30.20
N ARG A 815 19.34 -5.18 -30.47
CA ARG A 815 20.56 -4.82 -31.22
C ARG A 815 21.84 -5.39 -30.62
N TYR A 816 21.84 -5.59 -29.31
CA TYR A 816 23.00 -5.99 -28.52
C TYR A 816 23.00 -7.49 -28.14
N VAL A 817 22.03 -8.29 -28.62
CA VAL A 817 21.98 -9.73 -28.35
C VAL A 817 22.86 -10.52 -29.35
N PRO A 818 23.80 -11.38 -28.88
CA PRO A 818 24.64 -12.26 -29.71
C PRO A 818 23.88 -13.36 -30.51
N PRO A 819 24.55 -14.33 -31.19
CA PRO A 819 24.10 -14.85 -32.51
C PRO A 819 22.73 -15.55 -32.61
N LEU A 820 22.07 -15.89 -31.50
CA LEU A 820 20.68 -16.38 -31.47
C LEU A 820 19.61 -15.26 -31.45
N ARG A 821 20.02 -14.01 -31.68
CA ARG A 821 19.19 -12.78 -31.66
C ARG A 821 17.79 -12.93 -32.24
N ASN A 822 17.64 -13.59 -33.38
CA ASN A 822 16.33 -13.77 -34.01
C ASN A 822 15.41 -14.67 -33.17
N ARG A 823 15.91 -15.77 -32.57
CA ARG A 823 15.09 -16.68 -31.77
C ARG A 823 14.52 -15.98 -30.53
N TYR A 824 15.38 -15.24 -29.81
CA TYR A 824 14.94 -14.41 -28.69
C TYR A 824 14.00 -13.27 -29.12
N TYR A 825 14.19 -12.66 -30.30
CA TYR A 825 13.26 -11.67 -30.84
C TYR A 825 11.84 -12.24 -30.95
N ARG A 826 11.69 -13.42 -31.56
CA ARG A 826 10.39 -14.10 -31.70
C ARG A 826 9.72 -14.32 -30.35
N LYS A 827 10.43 -14.96 -29.40
CA LYS A 827 9.95 -15.21 -28.03
C LYS A 827 9.49 -13.92 -27.34
N TYR A 828 10.30 -12.86 -27.42
CA TYR A 828 10.02 -11.58 -26.79
C TYR A 828 8.86 -10.82 -27.45
N LYS A 829 8.74 -10.91 -28.78
CA LYS A 829 7.64 -10.33 -29.57
C LYS A 829 6.31 -11.02 -29.25
N LYS A 830 6.28 -12.36 -29.18
CA LYS A 830 5.11 -13.14 -28.71
C LYS A 830 4.66 -12.67 -27.31
N ILE A 831 5.58 -12.64 -26.35
CA ILE A 831 5.30 -12.20 -24.96
C ILE A 831 4.79 -10.75 -24.92
N TRP A 832 5.40 -9.83 -25.68
CA TRP A 832 4.99 -8.42 -25.72
C TRP A 832 3.55 -8.25 -26.22
N TRP A 833 3.17 -8.92 -27.31
CA TRP A 833 1.81 -8.80 -27.86
C TRP A 833 0.74 -9.43 -26.97
N MET A 834 1.05 -10.54 -26.28
CA MET A 834 0.14 -11.12 -25.29
C MET A 834 -0.03 -10.22 -24.05
N LEU A 835 1.06 -9.61 -23.57
CA LEU A 835 1.05 -8.64 -22.49
C LEU A 835 0.25 -7.37 -22.84
N LEU A 836 0.43 -6.84 -24.07
CA LEU A 836 -0.30 -5.68 -24.57
C LEU A 836 -1.81 -5.96 -24.61
N TYR A 837 -2.20 -7.13 -25.11
CA TYR A 837 -3.59 -7.59 -25.10
C TYR A 837 -4.16 -7.61 -23.68
N SER A 838 -3.48 -8.27 -22.73
CA SER A 838 -3.96 -8.37 -21.34
C SER A 838 -4.13 -7.01 -20.67
N GLU A 839 -3.14 -6.11 -20.81
CA GLU A 839 -3.18 -4.76 -20.21
C GLU A 839 -4.31 -3.90 -20.81
N VAL A 840 -4.46 -3.91 -22.14
CA VAL A 840 -5.48 -3.08 -22.81
C VAL A 840 -6.89 -3.59 -22.53
N MET A 841 -7.13 -4.91 -22.50
CA MET A 841 -8.47 -5.44 -22.16
C MET A 841 -8.85 -5.16 -20.70
N LEU A 842 -7.91 -5.25 -19.76
CA LEU A 842 -8.14 -4.87 -18.36
C LEU A 842 -8.40 -3.37 -18.19
N SER A 843 -7.75 -2.52 -19.00
CA SER A 843 -8.04 -1.08 -19.06
C SER A 843 -9.45 -0.81 -19.58
N LEU A 844 -9.91 -1.54 -20.62
CA LEU A 844 -11.28 -1.41 -21.13
C LEU A 844 -12.34 -1.94 -20.15
N GLU A 845 -12.06 -3.02 -19.43
CA GLU A 845 -12.98 -3.61 -18.43
C GLU A 845 -13.30 -2.61 -17.30
N TYR A 846 -12.28 -2.09 -16.65
CA TYR A 846 -12.45 -1.24 -15.46
C TYR A 846 -12.47 0.27 -15.77
N GLY A 847 -12.28 0.67 -17.03
CA GLY A 847 -12.08 2.08 -17.41
C GLY A 847 -10.80 2.71 -16.82
N ARG A 848 -9.87 1.90 -16.31
CA ARG A 848 -8.63 2.36 -15.67
C ARG A 848 -7.64 2.87 -16.72
N PRO A 849 -6.77 3.85 -16.39
CA PRO A 849 -5.68 4.26 -17.29
C PRO A 849 -4.80 3.08 -17.67
N CYS A 850 -4.65 2.84 -18.98
CA CYS A 850 -3.73 1.84 -19.52
C CYS A 850 -2.27 2.26 -19.22
N MET A 851 -1.45 1.34 -18.72
CA MET A 851 -0.04 1.59 -18.42
C MET A 851 0.84 1.70 -19.68
N ILE A 852 0.31 1.33 -20.86
CA ILE A 852 1.02 1.35 -22.15
C ILE A 852 0.30 2.32 -23.09
N ARG A 853 1.01 3.32 -23.62
CA ARG A 853 0.48 4.24 -24.64
C ARG A 853 1.07 3.89 -26.01
N ALA A 854 0.35 4.23 -27.09
CA ALA A 854 0.80 3.93 -28.46
C ALA A 854 2.18 4.54 -28.80
N GLY A 855 2.54 5.68 -28.22
CA GLY A 855 3.86 6.30 -28.40
C GLY A 855 4.99 5.69 -27.57
N ASP A 856 4.67 4.79 -26.63
CA ASP A 856 5.67 4.19 -25.74
C ASP A 856 6.42 3.03 -26.40
N PHE A 857 5.85 2.32 -27.37
CA PHE A 857 6.46 1.13 -28.00
C PHE A 857 6.66 1.25 -29.52
N ASP A 858 7.60 0.45 -30.07
CA ASP A 858 7.88 0.40 -31.52
C ASP A 858 8.08 -1.04 -32.05
N VAL A 859 7.51 -2.02 -31.33
CA VAL A 859 7.51 -3.44 -31.71
C VAL A 859 6.64 -3.66 -32.96
N ALA A 860 7.17 -4.39 -33.94
CA ALA A 860 6.45 -4.71 -35.17
C ALA A 860 5.28 -5.70 -34.93
N PRO A 861 4.23 -5.70 -35.77
CA PRO A 861 3.17 -6.72 -35.78
C PRO A 861 3.72 -8.14 -35.90
N LEU A 862 2.99 -9.14 -35.40
CA LEU A 862 3.36 -10.55 -35.50
C LEU A 862 3.34 -11.05 -36.95
N GLU A 863 4.37 -11.82 -37.31
CA GLU A 863 4.61 -12.42 -38.63
C GLU A 863 4.71 -13.95 -38.47
N ASP A 864 4.49 -14.73 -39.54
CA ASP A 864 4.50 -16.21 -39.45
C ASP A 864 5.80 -16.80 -38.91
N GLU A 865 6.94 -16.14 -39.19
CA GLU A 865 8.24 -16.52 -38.66
C GLU A 865 8.35 -16.42 -37.14
N ASP A 866 7.55 -15.57 -36.47
CA ASP A 866 7.58 -15.38 -35.00
C ASP A 866 7.05 -16.57 -34.21
N PHE A 867 6.34 -17.48 -34.87
CA PHE A 867 5.73 -18.67 -34.28
C PHE A 867 6.64 -19.91 -34.36
N LYS A 868 7.96 -19.69 -34.40
CA LYS A 868 8.97 -20.75 -34.28
C LYS A 868 9.60 -20.77 -32.89
N ASN A 869 9.80 -21.97 -32.35
CA ASN A 869 10.38 -22.23 -31.05
C ASN A 869 11.87 -21.82 -30.97
N MET A 870 12.46 -21.87 -29.79
CA MET A 870 13.86 -21.57 -29.51
C MET A 870 14.87 -22.53 -30.18
N ASP A 871 14.42 -23.65 -30.75
CA ASP A 871 15.21 -24.59 -31.55
C ASP A 871 15.05 -24.42 -33.08
N ASP A 872 14.28 -23.41 -33.52
CA ASP A 872 13.81 -23.18 -34.91
C ASP A 872 12.77 -24.19 -35.43
N SER A 873 12.23 -25.09 -34.60
CA SER A 873 11.02 -25.85 -34.98
C SER A 873 9.80 -24.94 -35.10
N ASP A 874 8.87 -25.28 -36.00
CA ASP A 874 7.56 -24.63 -36.05
C ASP A 874 6.74 -25.04 -34.81
N ASP A 875 6.25 -24.05 -34.07
CA ASP A 875 5.24 -24.27 -33.03
C ASP A 875 3.91 -24.52 -33.74
N THR A 876 3.52 -25.79 -33.82
CA THR A 876 2.31 -26.22 -34.54
C THR A 876 1.04 -26.11 -33.70
N LEU A 877 1.15 -25.89 -32.39
CA LEU A 877 0.00 -25.72 -31.50
C LEU A 877 -0.56 -24.29 -31.58
N VAL A 878 0.28 -23.29 -31.88
CA VAL A 878 -0.14 -21.88 -31.89
C VAL A 878 -1.00 -21.51 -33.10
N ASP A 879 -2.19 -20.98 -32.84
CA ASP A 879 -3.02 -20.37 -33.89
C ASP A 879 -2.45 -18.98 -34.24
N ARG A 880 -1.63 -18.97 -35.27
CA ARG A 880 -0.95 -17.78 -35.81
C ARG A 880 -1.95 -16.72 -36.26
N GLY A 881 -3.07 -17.16 -36.86
CA GLY A 881 -4.14 -16.28 -37.34
C GLY A 881 -4.86 -15.60 -36.18
N PHE A 882 -5.16 -16.35 -35.12
CA PHE A 882 -5.70 -15.84 -33.86
C PHE A 882 -4.79 -14.76 -33.26
N CYS A 883 -3.53 -15.09 -33.00
CA CYS A 883 -2.58 -14.18 -32.37
C CYS A 883 -2.36 -12.89 -33.18
N SER A 884 -2.32 -13.00 -34.51
CA SER A 884 -2.20 -11.85 -35.42
C SER A 884 -3.42 -10.92 -35.33
N VAL A 885 -4.64 -11.45 -35.42
CA VAL A 885 -5.87 -10.62 -35.34
C VAL A 885 -6.07 -10.06 -33.93
N LEU A 886 -5.69 -10.80 -32.88
CA LEU A 886 -5.75 -10.33 -31.50
C LEU A 886 -4.82 -9.12 -31.24
N ALA A 887 -3.64 -9.11 -31.86
CA ALA A 887 -2.72 -7.97 -31.83
C ALA A 887 -3.36 -6.71 -32.44
N ASP A 888 -4.02 -6.85 -33.60
CA ASP A 888 -4.73 -5.74 -34.25
C ASP A 888 -5.91 -5.23 -33.42
N LEU A 889 -6.73 -6.12 -32.85
CA LEU A 889 -7.80 -5.77 -31.91
C LEU A 889 -7.28 -5.01 -30.69
N SER A 890 -6.11 -5.40 -30.16
CA SER A 890 -5.48 -4.74 -29.01
C SER A 890 -5.05 -3.30 -29.34
N LEU A 891 -4.57 -3.06 -30.57
CA LEU A 891 -4.27 -1.71 -31.04
C LEU A 891 -5.52 -0.86 -31.26
N VAL A 892 -6.63 -1.44 -31.71
CA VAL A 892 -7.92 -0.72 -31.81
C VAL A 892 -8.44 -0.38 -30.41
N ALA A 893 -8.44 -1.34 -29.51
CA ALA A 893 -8.85 -1.16 -28.11
C ALA A 893 -8.04 -0.07 -27.39
N MET A 894 -6.75 0.10 -27.71
CA MET A 894 -5.93 1.20 -27.19
C MET A 894 -6.36 2.58 -27.70
N ASP A 895 -6.70 2.71 -28.99
CA ASP A 895 -7.26 3.95 -29.54
C ASP A 895 -8.58 4.31 -28.83
N VAL A 896 -9.45 3.32 -28.62
CA VAL A 896 -10.73 3.45 -27.90
C VAL A 896 -10.52 3.90 -26.45
N ALA A 897 -9.56 3.31 -25.73
CA ALA A 897 -9.19 3.75 -24.38
C ALA A 897 -8.69 5.20 -24.37
N SER A 898 -7.95 5.63 -25.40
CA SER A 898 -7.42 7.00 -25.50
C SER A 898 -8.50 8.07 -25.68
N LEU A 899 -9.67 7.72 -26.25
CA LEU A 899 -10.79 8.65 -26.43
C LEU A 899 -11.31 9.20 -25.10
N ARG A 900 -11.26 8.39 -24.04
CA ARG A 900 -11.76 8.73 -22.70
C ARG A 900 -10.82 9.69 -21.94
N GLY A 901 -9.65 10.02 -22.50
CA GLY A 901 -8.62 10.83 -21.85
C GLY A 901 -8.27 12.16 -22.54
N ARG A 902 -9.00 12.60 -23.57
CA ARG A 902 -8.70 13.83 -24.33
C ARG A 902 -9.91 14.75 -24.44
N GLN A 903 -9.68 16.06 -24.30
CA GLN A 903 -10.63 17.14 -24.66
C GLN A 903 -10.65 17.45 -26.18
N MET A 904 -9.86 16.73 -26.99
CA MET A 904 -9.81 16.90 -28.45
C MET A 904 -10.78 15.92 -29.13
N PRO A 905 -11.43 16.30 -30.25
CA PRO A 905 -12.33 15.41 -30.98
C PRO A 905 -11.59 14.15 -31.45
N ALA A 906 -12.17 13.00 -31.12
CA ALA A 906 -11.73 11.69 -31.57
C ALA A 906 -11.87 11.53 -33.08
N ASP A 907 -10.88 10.92 -33.74
CA ASP A 907 -11.06 10.37 -35.09
C ASP A 907 -11.79 9.02 -34.99
N THR A 908 -13.09 9.09 -34.70
CA THR A 908 -13.98 7.92 -34.61
C THR A 908 -14.00 7.17 -35.95
N GLU A 909 -13.92 7.89 -37.08
CA GLU A 909 -13.92 7.30 -38.43
C GLU A 909 -12.70 6.38 -38.63
N ALA A 910 -11.52 6.75 -38.11
CA ALA A 910 -10.36 5.87 -38.14
C ALA A 910 -10.55 4.59 -37.31
N ILE A 911 -11.20 4.67 -36.15
CA ILE A 911 -11.50 3.49 -35.32
C ILE A 911 -12.50 2.57 -36.04
N GLU A 912 -13.58 3.13 -36.59
CA GLU A 912 -14.58 2.39 -37.37
C GLU A 912 -13.96 1.70 -38.60
N ARG A 913 -13.09 2.41 -39.33
CA ARG A 913 -12.36 1.87 -40.50
C ARG A 913 -11.46 0.68 -40.11
N ARG A 914 -10.75 0.79 -38.98
CA ARG A 914 -9.90 -0.30 -38.46
C ARG A 914 -10.72 -1.49 -37.94
N LEU A 915 -11.86 -1.24 -37.30
CA LEU A 915 -12.80 -2.29 -36.89
C LEU A 915 -13.31 -3.06 -38.12
N GLY A 916 -13.78 -2.37 -39.16
CA GLY A 916 -14.24 -2.99 -40.40
C GLY A 916 -13.17 -3.83 -41.10
N GLN A 917 -11.92 -3.33 -41.16
CA GLN A 917 -10.78 -4.09 -41.68
C GLN A 917 -10.46 -5.34 -40.86
N THR A 918 -10.58 -5.25 -39.53
CA THR A 918 -10.29 -6.37 -38.62
C THR A 918 -11.40 -7.43 -38.65
N ALA A 919 -12.66 -7.02 -38.76
CA ALA A 919 -13.82 -7.91 -38.87
C ALA A 919 -13.71 -8.90 -40.04
N ILE A 920 -13.24 -8.43 -41.20
CA ILE A 920 -13.03 -9.25 -42.41
C ILE A 920 -11.97 -10.35 -42.19
N ARG A 921 -11.03 -10.16 -41.25
CA ARG A 921 -9.97 -11.12 -40.93
C ARG A 921 -10.37 -12.16 -39.87
N ILE A 922 -11.49 -11.97 -39.17
CA ILE A 922 -12.03 -12.97 -38.25
C ILE A 922 -12.65 -14.10 -39.09
N ARG A 923 -12.16 -15.33 -38.92
CA ARG A 923 -12.67 -16.48 -39.69
C ARG A 923 -14.15 -16.71 -39.37
N PRO A 924 -15.03 -16.95 -40.37
CA PRO A 924 -16.44 -17.31 -40.16
C PRO A 924 -16.59 -18.79 -39.77
N SER A 925 -15.77 -19.24 -38.83
CA SER A 925 -15.71 -20.60 -38.33
C SER A 925 -16.16 -20.62 -36.86
N HIS A 926 -16.72 -21.74 -36.41
CA HIS A 926 -17.16 -21.92 -35.04
C HIS A 926 -16.05 -22.54 -34.15
N ASP A 927 -14.79 -22.58 -34.58
CA ASP A 927 -13.68 -22.97 -33.68
C ASP A 927 -13.50 -22.01 -32.50
N ILE A 928 -12.91 -22.50 -31.40
CA ILE A 928 -12.66 -21.72 -30.17
C ILE A 928 -11.95 -20.39 -30.45
N TRP A 929 -10.93 -20.36 -31.31
CA TRP A 929 -10.14 -19.15 -31.56
C TRP A 929 -10.96 -18.10 -32.31
N SER A 930 -11.74 -18.52 -33.30
CA SER A 930 -12.70 -17.67 -33.99
C SER A 930 -13.82 -17.17 -33.06
N CYS A 931 -14.27 -17.99 -32.10
CA CYS A 931 -15.18 -17.56 -31.03
C CYS A 931 -14.54 -16.52 -30.11
N GLN A 932 -13.31 -16.73 -29.64
CA GLN A 932 -12.58 -15.76 -28.81
C GLN A 932 -12.42 -14.40 -29.51
N LEU A 933 -12.03 -14.39 -30.79
CA LEU A 933 -11.93 -13.15 -31.57
C LEU A 933 -13.29 -12.44 -31.69
N ARG A 934 -14.39 -13.19 -31.88
CA ARG A 934 -15.73 -12.60 -31.89
C ARG A 934 -16.12 -11.99 -30.55
N LEU A 935 -15.80 -12.63 -29.42
CA LEU A 935 -16.06 -12.06 -28.09
C LEU A 935 -15.30 -10.74 -27.90
N VAL A 936 -13.98 -10.72 -28.19
CA VAL A 936 -13.14 -9.52 -28.05
C VAL A 936 -13.58 -8.41 -29.03
N TYR A 937 -13.85 -8.75 -30.29
CA TYR A 937 -14.31 -7.78 -31.29
C TYR A 937 -15.64 -7.12 -30.90
N ASN A 938 -16.66 -7.91 -30.55
CA ASN A 938 -17.97 -7.37 -30.19
C ASN A 938 -17.93 -6.60 -28.86
N LEU A 939 -17.04 -6.97 -27.92
CA LEU A 939 -16.77 -6.17 -26.73
C LEU A 939 -16.21 -4.78 -27.09
N ILE A 940 -15.23 -4.69 -27.99
CA ILE A 940 -14.68 -3.39 -28.45
C ILE A 940 -15.77 -2.57 -29.15
N VAL A 941 -16.57 -3.19 -30.03
CA VAL A 941 -17.72 -2.54 -30.72
C VAL A 941 -18.70 -1.96 -29.70
N LEU A 942 -19.12 -2.73 -28.68
CA LEU A 942 -19.97 -2.25 -27.59
C LEU A 942 -19.36 -1.02 -26.90
N VAL A 943 -18.08 -1.08 -26.53
CA VAL A 943 -17.41 0.01 -25.81
C VAL A 943 -17.33 1.29 -26.66
N VAL A 944 -17.08 1.18 -27.97
CA VAL A 944 -17.06 2.32 -28.91
C VAL A 944 -18.44 2.98 -28.99
N TYR A 945 -19.46 2.25 -29.44
CA TYR A 945 -20.76 2.87 -29.77
C TYR A 945 -21.55 3.31 -28.53
N ARG A 946 -21.32 2.70 -27.37
CA ARG A 946 -21.78 3.24 -26.07
C ARG A 946 -21.17 4.60 -25.77
N SER A 947 -19.86 4.77 -26.00
CA SER A 947 -19.15 6.02 -25.69
C SER A 947 -19.51 7.16 -26.67
N SER A 948 -19.91 6.84 -27.90
CA SER A 948 -20.25 7.82 -28.94
C SER A 948 -21.70 8.34 -28.93
N SER A 949 -22.53 8.00 -27.93
CA SER A 949 -23.96 8.38 -27.87
C SER A 949 -24.24 9.87 -27.62
N SER A 950 -23.23 10.71 -27.42
CA SER A 950 -23.40 12.03 -26.76
C SER A 950 -23.76 13.24 -27.65
N ASN A 951 -23.81 13.13 -28.99
CA ASN A 951 -23.83 14.36 -29.83
C ASN A 951 -24.71 14.39 -31.11
N ASN A 952 -25.53 13.38 -31.42
CA ASN A 952 -26.48 13.51 -32.55
C ASN A 952 -27.65 12.50 -32.53
N ASN A 953 -28.89 12.99 -32.63
CA ASN A 953 -30.11 12.17 -32.51
C ASN A 953 -30.28 11.09 -33.59
N TYR A 954 -29.77 11.32 -34.81
CA TYR A 954 -29.85 10.34 -35.90
C TYR A 954 -28.85 9.19 -35.72
N ASN A 955 -27.62 9.52 -35.32
CA ASN A 955 -26.58 8.52 -35.05
C ASN A 955 -26.92 7.66 -33.83
N ASN A 956 -27.61 8.21 -32.84
CA ASN A 956 -27.99 7.50 -31.61
C ASN A 956 -28.82 6.22 -31.90
N LYS A 957 -29.71 6.24 -32.90
CA LYS A 957 -30.48 5.06 -33.32
C LYS A 957 -29.62 3.97 -33.98
N ASN A 958 -28.68 4.35 -34.84
CA ASN A 958 -27.77 3.40 -35.49
C ASN A 958 -26.78 2.82 -34.48
N ASN A 959 -26.23 3.64 -33.59
CA ASN A 959 -25.32 3.20 -32.52
C ASN A 959 -26.01 2.21 -31.57
N SER A 960 -27.25 2.48 -31.16
CA SER A 960 -28.03 1.55 -30.33
C SER A 960 -28.28 0.21 -31.03
N LYS A 961 -28.53 0.20 -32.35
CA LYS A 961 -28.67 -1.04 -33.12
C LYS A 961 -27.35 -1.83 -33.16
N LEU A 962 -26.21 -1.16 -33.38
CA LEU A 962 -24.89 -1.80 -33.41
C LEU A 962 -24.50 -2.38 -32.04
N CYS A 963 -24.86 -1.72 -30.94
CA CYS A 963 -24.68 -2.28 -29.60
C CYS A 963 -25.53 -3.55 -29.38
N SER A 964 -26.82 -3.51 -29.75
CA SER A 964 -27.73 -4.66 -29.65
C SER A 964 -27.23 -5.87 -30.45
N GLU A 965 -26.81 -5.63 -31.69
CA GLU A 965 -26.24 -6.66 -32.57
C GLU A 965 -24.94 -7.24 -31.99
N ALA A 966 -24.06 -6.41 -31.44
CA ALA A 966 -22.82 -6.86 -30.80
C ALA A 966 -23.08 -7.68 -29.52
N ALA A 967 -24.04 -7.30 -28.68
CA ALA A 967 -24.43 -8.06 -27.49
C ALA A 967 -25.05 -9.42 -27.86
N SER A 968 -25.91 -9.46 -28.89
CA SER A 968 -26.49 -10.69 -29.43
C SER A 968 -25.41 -11.62 -30.04
N ASN A 969 -24.42 -11.06 -30.73
CA ASN A 969 -23.26 -11.82 -31.23
C ASN A 969 -22.40 -12.41 -30.09
N ILE A 970 -22.28 -11.72 -28.94
CA ILE A 970 -21.60 -12.26 -27.76
C ILE A 970 -22.39 -13.44 -27.18
N LEU A 971 -23.70 -13.28 -26.95
CA LEU A 971 -24.58 -14.35 -26.46
C LEU A 971 -24.50 -15.60 -27.35
N THR A 972 -24.72 -15.45 -28.65
CA THR A 972 -24.71 -16.58 -29.61
C THR A 972 -23.33 -17.22 -29.76
N THR A 973 -22.24 -16.46 -29.59
CA THR A 973 -20.88 -17.02 -29.52
C THR A 973 -20.70 -17.86 -28.27
N PHE A 974 -21.19 -17.42 -27.11
CA PHE A 974 -21.17 -18.22 -25.88
C PHE A 974 -22.03 -19.49 -25.98
N GLU A 975 -23.23 -19.41 -26.55
CA GLU A 975 -24.07 -20.59 -26.81
C GLU A 975 -23.38 -21.59 -27.75
N THR A 976 -22.67 -21.09 -28.77
CA THR A 976 -21.83 -21.95 -29.64
C THR A 976 -20.75 -22.67 -28.83
N MET A 977 -20.05 -21.96 -27.94
CA MET A 977 -18.99 -22.53 -27.09
C MET A 977 -19.53 -23.53 -26.05
N LEU A 978 -20.77 -23.35 -25.57
CA LEU A 978 -21.47 -24.35 -24.75
C LEU A 978 -21.76 -25.63 -25.53
N VAL A 979 -22.37 -25.51 -26.70
CA VAL A 979 -22.74 -26.66 -27.56
C VAL A 979 -21.51 -27.48 -27.96
N GLN A 980 -20.34 -26.83 -28.08
CA GLN A 980 -19.06 -27.48 -28.38
C GLN A 980 -18.26 -27.92 -27.15
N SER A 981 -18.73 -27.65 -25.93
CA SER A 981 -18.01 -27.89 -24.67
C SER A 981 -16.63 -27.20 -24.57
N THR A 982 -16.43 -26.09 -25.30
CA THR A 982 -15.17 -25.32 -25.32
C THR A 982 -15.15 -24.15 -24.33
N ILE A 983 -16.23 -23.91 -23.58
CA ILE A 983 -16.35 -22.77 -22.64
C ILE A 983 -15.25 -22.71 -21.56
N ARG A 984 -14.63 -23.86 -21.21
CA ARG A 984 -13.50 -23.90 -20.28
C ARG A 984 -12.22 -23.25 -20.82
N GLN A 985 -12.09 -23.12 -22.14
CA GLN A 985 -10.99 -22.45 -22.83
C GLN A 985 -11.20 -20.92 -22.93
N CYS A 986 -12.05 -20.34 -22.06
CA CYS A 986 -12.27 -18.91 -22.01
C CYS A 986 -11.03 -18.14 -21.55
N HIS A 987 -10.73 -17.03 -22.24
CA HIS A 987 -9.71 -16.08 -21.81
C HIS A 987 -10.30 -15.09 -20.78
N LEU A 988 -9.44 -14.37 -20.07
CA LEU A 988 -9.87 -13.42 -19.02
C LEU A 988 -10.91 -12.39 -19.51
N SER A 989 -10.78 -11.89 -20.74
CA SER A 989 -11.72 -10.92 -21.33
C SER A 989 -13.09 -11.51 -21.70
N SER A 990 -13.26 -12.83 -21.68
CA SER A 990 -14.55 -13.47 -21.92
C SER A 990 -15.55 -13.07 -20.82
N THR A 991 -15.11 -12.96 -19.56
CA THR A 991 -15.96 -12.43 -18.47
C THR A 991 -16.42 -11.00 -18.75
N THR A 992 -15.51 -10.14 -19.22
CA THR A 992 -15.81 -8.76 -19.62
C THR A 992 -16.88 -8.71 -20.71
N ALA A 993 -16.77 -9.57 -21.72
CA ALA A 993 -17.75 -9.67 -22.81
C ALA A 993 -19.13 -10.12 -22.31
N LEU A 994 -19.17 -11.15 -21.46
CA LEU A 994 -20.41 -11.66 -20.84
C LEU A 994 -21.14 -10.56 -20.05
N MET A 995 -20.39 -9.86 -19.18
CA MET A 995 -20.87 -8.72 -18.40
C MET A 995 -21.38 -7.59 -19.31
N ALA A 996 -20.62 -7.26 -20.37
CA ALA A 996 -20.99 -6.19 -21.30
C ALA A 996 -22.29 -6.50 -22.05
N ALA A 997 -22.53 -7.75 -22.46
CA ALA A 997 -23.78 -8.16 -23.10
C ALA A 997 -24.97 -8.10 -22.13
N ALA A 998 -24.82 -8.59 -20.89
CA ALA A 998 -25.87 -8.51 -19.87
C ALA A 998 -26.30 -7.06 -19.58
N ILE A 999 -25.33 -6.13 -19.52
CA ILE A 999 -25.60 -4.69 -19.37
C ILE A 999 -26.36 -4.12 -20.57
N GLU A 1000 -26.12 -4.58 -21.81
CA GLU A 1000 -26.84 -4.06 -22.98
C GLU A 1000 -28.29 -4.51 -22.98
N PHE A 1001 -28.55 -5.81 -22.78
CA PHE A 1001 -29.91 -6.32 -22.75
C PHE A 1001 -30.74 -5.68 -21.62
N ALA A 1002 -30.15 -5.48 -20.44
CA ALA A 1002 -30.80 -4.74 -19.36
C ALA A 1002 -31.06 -3.25 -19.70
N ARG A 1003 -30.18 -2.61 -20.48
CA ARG A 1003 -30.39 -1.25 -21.00
C ARG A 1003 -31.53 -1.21 -22.02
N GLU A 1004 -31.59 -2.16 -22.95
CA GLU A 1004 -32.64 -2.26 -23.96
C GLU A 1004 -34.03 -2.39 -23.32
N VAL A 1005 -34.20 -3.29 -22.34
CA VAL A 1005 -35.45 -3.43 -21.57
C VAL A 1005 -35.89 -2.09 -20.97
N ARG A 1006 -34.95 -1.36 -20.35
CA ARG A 1006 -35.21 -0.05 -19.72
C ARG A 1006 -35.63 1.01 -20.73
N CYS A 1007 -34.87 1.20 -21.81
CA CYS A 1007 -35.17 2.20 -22.84
C CYS A 1007 -36.50 1.91 -23.57
N SER A 1008 -36.88 0.64 -23.70
CA SER A 1008 -38.19 0.22 -24.22
C SER A 1008 -39.35 0.51 -23.27
N SER A 1009 -39.12 0.48 -21.95
CA SER A 1009 -40.14 0.76 -20.91
C SER A 1009 -40.35 2.26 -20.62
N SER A 1010 -39.33 3.10 -20.84
CA SER A 1010 -39.38 4.54 -20.57
C SER A 1010 -40.06 5.36 -21.69
N SER A 1011 -40.35 4.75 -22.83
CA SER A 1011 -40.86 5.43 -24.03
C SER A 1011 -42.38 5.29 -24.13
N SER A 1012 -43.12 6.32 -23.70
CA SER A 1012 -44.59 6.35 -23.47
C SER A 1012 -45.49 6.20 -24.70
N SER A 1013 -45.03 5.60 -25.80
CA SER A 1013 -45.80 5.45 -27.04
C SER A 1013 -45.34 4.24 -27.85
N SER A 1014 -46.33 3.50 -28.37
CA SER A 1014 -46.23 2.33 -29.26
C SER A 1014 -46.01 0.95 -28.61
N SER A 1015 -46.97 0.05 -28.86
CA SER A 1015 -46.94 -1.39 -28.52
C SER A 1015 -45.81 -2.18 -29.20
N SER A 1016 -45.09 -1.59 -30.15
CA SER A 1016 -43.84 -2.16 -30.68
C SER A 1016 -42.73 -2.24 -29.63
N ASN A 1017 -42.72 -1.35 -28.62
CA ASN A 1017 -41.62 -1.26 -27.67
C ASN A 1017 -41.64 -2.42 -26.66
N ILE A 1018 -42.82 -2.91 -26.27
CA ILE A 1018 -42.94 -4.00 -25.30
C ILE A 1018 -42.43 -5.33 -25.86
N ILE A 1019 -42.57 -5.55 -27.18
CA ILE A 1019 -42.02 -6.72 -27.88
C ILE A 1019 -40.49 -6.68 -27.86
N THR A 1020 -39.89 -5.50 -28.04
CA THR A 1020 -38.44 -5.30 -27.92
C THR A 1020 -37.95 -5.59 -26.49
N ALA A 1021 -38.66 -5.11 -25.46
CA ALA A 1021 -38.34 -5.42 -24.07
C ALA A 1021 -38.40 -6.92 -23.77
N ILE A 1022 -39.44 -7.63 -24.23
CA ILE A 1022 -39.56 -9.09 -24.07
C ILE A 1022 -38.42 -9.83 -24.79
N SER A 1023 -38.05 -9.40 -26.00
CA SER A 1023 -36.92 -9.97 -26.75
C SER A 1023 -35.58 -9.80 -26.02
N ALA A 1024 -35.31 -8.60 -25.49
CA ALA A 1024 -34.10 -8.33 -24.73
C ALA A 1024 -34.05 -9.09 -23.38
N GLN A 1025 -35.19 -9.21 -22.69
CA GLN A 1025 -35.32 -10.02 -21.48
C GLN A 1025 -35.06 -11.52 -21.76
N ALA A 1026 -35.59 -12.06 -22.85
CA ALA A 1026 -35.30 -13.45 -23.27
C ALA A 1026 -33.81 -13.66 -23.66
N GLN A 1027 -33.12 -12.65 -24.21
CA GLN A 1027 -31.68 -12.73 -24.47
C GLN A 1027 -30.85 -12.68 -23.17
N LEU A 1028 -31.27 -11.89 -22.19
CA LEU A 1028 -30.67 -11.85 -20.86
C LEU A 1028 -30.87 -13.16 -20.09
N GLU A 1029 -32.03 -13.81 -20.21
CA GLU A 1029 -32.28 -15.15 -19.67
C GLU A 1029 -31.35 -16.21 -20.30
N ARG A 1030 -31.15 -16.16 -21.63
CA ARG A 1030 -30.24 -17.05 -22.34
C ARG A 1030 -28.77 -16.90 -21.94
N LEU A 1031 -28.34 -15.73 -21.43
CA LEU A 1031 -26.99 -15.55 -20.88
C LEU A 1031 -26.74 -16.33 -19.58
N LEU A 1032 -27.78 -16.83 -18.90
CA LEU A 1032 -27.63 -17.55 -17.63
C LEU A 1032 -26.85 -18.86 -17.78
N ALA A 1033 -27.17 -19.68 -18.79
CA ALA A 1033 -26.48 -20.95 -18.99
C ALA A 1033 -24.97 -20.77 -19.30
N PRO A 1034 -24.55 -19.82 -20.17
CA PRO A 1034 -23.14 -19.45 -20.30
C PRO A 1034 -22.49 -18.98 -19.00
N ALA A 1035 -23.18 -18.15 -18.21
CA ALA A 1035 -22.64 -17.62 -16.97
C ALA A 1035 -22.40 -18.72 -15.92
N GLU A 1036 -23.36 -19.64 -15.76
CA GLU A 1036 -23.25 -20.77 -14.82
C GLU A 1036 -22.14 -21.75 -15.22
N ALA A 1037 -22.07 -22.11 -16.49
CA ALA A 1037 -21.02 -22.99 -17.00
C ALA A 1037 -19.62 -22.36 -16.91
N LEU A 1038 -19.51 -21.04 -17.13
CA LEU A 1038 -18.25 -20.31 -16.98
C LEU A 1038 -17.86 -20.13 -15.50
N ALA A 1039 -18.83 -19.97 -14.58
CA ALA A 1039 -18.57 -19.86 -13.14
C ALA A 1039 -17.88 -21.10 -12.54
N GLY A 1040 -18.15 -22.30 -13.05
CA GLY A 1040 -17.42 -23.52 -12.69
C GLY A 1040 -15.91 -23.47 -12.98
N TYR A 1041 -15.49 -22.57 -13.87
CA TYR A 1041 -14.09 -22.30 -14.22
C TYR A 1041 -13.59 -20.93 -13.77
N PHE A 1042 -14.44 -19.98 -13.38
CA PHE A 1042 -14.03 -18.62 -12.96
C PHE A 1042 -14.90 -18.13 -11.79
N VAL A 1043 -14.35 -18.14 -10.57
CA VAL A 1043 -15.14 -17.87 -9.33
C VAL A 1043 -15.82 -16.50 -9.37
N HIS A 1044 -15.13 -15.47 -9.87
CA HIS A 1044 -15.67 -14.12 -10.00
C HIS A 1044 -16.86 -14.01 -10.98
N VAL A 1045 -17.05 -14.99 -11.89
CA VAL A 1045 -18.21 -15.06 -12.79
C VAL A 1045 -19.48 -15.48 -12.04
N GLU A 1046 -19.38 -16.09 -10.86
CA GLU A 1046 -20.57 -16.40 -10.05
C GLU A 1046 -21.35 -15.13 -9.70
N ALA A 1047 -20.65 -14.03 -9.35
CA ALA A 1047 -21.27 -12.72 -9.13
C ALA A 1047 -21.94 -12.16 -10.41
N VAL A 1048 -21.30 -12.35 -11.57
CA VAL A 1048 -21.88 -11.98 -12.88
C VAL A 1048 -23.14 -12.82 -13.18
N GLY A 1049 -23.14 -14.11 -12.85
CA GLY A 1049 -24.31 -14.99 -12.97
C GLY A 1049 -25.47 -14.54 -12.07
N ARG A 1050 -25.19 -14.18 -10.81
CA ARG A 1050 -26.18 -13.62 -9.88
C ARG A 1050 -26.73 -12.28 -10.37
N LEU A 1051 -25.87 -11.41 -10.90
CA LEU A 1051 -26.28 -10.16 -11.57
C LEU A 1051 -27.23 -10.45 -12.73
N CYS A 1052 -26.89 -11.35 -13.65
CA CYS A 1052 -27.76 -11.70 -14.77
C CYS A 1052 -29.13 -12.20 -14.29
N LYS A 1053 -29.18 -13.02 -13.22
CA LYS A 1053 -30.44 -13.45 -12.59
C LYS A 1053 -31.25 -12.28 -12.03
N SER A 1054 -30.60 -11.41 -11.26
CA SER A 1054 -31.22 -10.20 -10.67
C SER A 1054 -31.76 -9.24 -11.73
N LEU A 1055 -30.97 -8.98 -12.79
CA LEU A 1055 -31.38 -8.18 -13.93
C LEU A 1055 -32.56 -8.80 -14.69
N ASN A 1056 -32.59 -10.14 -14.85
CA ASN A 1056 -33.70 -10.83 -15.52
C ASN A 1056 -35.01 -10.72 -14.73
N VAL A 1057 -34.97 -10.94 -13.41
CA VAL A 1057 -36.14 -10.77 -12.52
C VAL A 1057 -36.65 -9.33 -12.53
N LYS A 1058 -35.75 -8.33 -12.51
CA LYS A 1058 -36.12 -6.91 -12.62
C LYS A 1058 -36.69 -6.57 -14.00
N ALA A 1059 -36.14 -7.14 -15.08
CA ALA A 1059 -36.68 -6.99 -16.43
C ALA A 1059 -38.10 -7.55 -16.55
N GLU A 1060 -38.35 -8.73 -15.98
CA GLU A 1060 -39.68 -9.35 -15.97
C GLU A 1060 -40.72 -8.49 -15.23
N ARG A 1061 -40.36 -7.92 -14.06
CA ARG A 1061 -41.22 -6.98 -13.31
C ARG A 1061 -41.62 -5.78 -14.16
N VAL A 1062 -40.63 -5.09 -14.76
CA VAL A 1062 -40.85 -3.92 -15.63
C VAL A 1062 -41.77 -4.25 -16.81
N ILE A 1063 -41.60 -5.42 -17.43
CA ILE A 1063 -42.46 -5.88 -18.53
C ILE A 1063 -43.90 -6.12 -18.05
N ARG A 1064 -44.09 -6.80 -16.91
CA ARG A 1064 -45.43 -7.05 -16.32
C ARG A 1064 -46.16 -5.74 -15.98
N GLU A 1065 -45.46 -4.74 -15.44
CA GLU A 1065 -46.01 -3.40 -15.17
C GLU A 1065 -46.37 -2.63 -16.45
N CYS A 1066 -45.59 -2.78 -17.53
CA CYS A 1066 -45.96 -2.25 -18.83
C CYS A 1066 -47.20 -2.96 -19.41
N GLN A 1067 -47.30 -4.28 -19.28
CA GLN A 1067 -48.48 -5.05 -19.72
C GLN A 1067 -49.73 -4.63 -18.95
N ALA A 1068 -49.66 -4.50 -17.61
CA ALA A 1068 -50.76 -4.05 -16.77
C ALA A 1068 -51.27 -2.65 -17.18
N ARG A 1069 -50.36 -1.72 -17.51
CA ARG A 1069 -50.70 -0.39 -18.04
C ARG A 1069 -51.43 -0.46 -19.39
N TYR A 1070 -51.05 -1.38 -20.28
CA TYR A 1070 -51.79 -1.60 -21.54
C TYR A 1070 -53.18 -2.21 -21.30
N SER A 1071 -53.35 -3.06 -20.29
CA SER A 1071 -54.67 -3.59 -19.90
C SER A 1071 -55.56 -2.52 -19.26
N SER A 1072 -55.02 -1.63 -18.43
CA SER A 1072 -55.79 -0.52 -17.83
C SER A 1072 -56.16 0.58 -18.82
N LEU A 1073 -55.39 0.75 -19.91
CA LEU A 1073 -55.70 1.69 -21.01
C LEU A 1073 -56.98 1.35 -21.80
N SER A 1074 -57.66 0.23 -21.49
CA SER A 1074 -58.98 -0.11 -22.04
C SER A 1074 -60.17 0.30 -21.15
N SER A 1075 -59.90 0.87 -19.96
CA SER A 1075 -60.89 1.48 -19.07
C SER A 1075 -60.53 2.95 -18.82
N VAL A 1076 -61.45 3.85 -19.15
CA VAL A 1076 -61.23 5.29 -19.20
C VAL A 1076 -61.39 5.95 -17.81
N ASP A 1077 -60.60 7.01 -17.61
CA ASP A 1077 -60.54 7.99 -16.51
C ASP A 1077 -59.82 7.60 -15.18
N ASP A 1078 -58.92 8.53 -14.79
CA ASP A 1078 -58.12 8.68 -13.56
C ASP A 1078 -57.28 7.51 -13.02
N VAL A 1079 -55.97 7.56 -13.34
CA VAL A 1079 -54.90 6.89 -12.58
C VAL A 1079 -53.78 7.91 -12.27
N PRO A 1080 -53.38 8.11 -11.00
CA PRO A 1080 -52.28 9.01 -10.64
C PRO A 1080 -50.93 8.56 -11.22
N ALA A 1081 -50.06 9.53 -11.54
CA ALA A 1081 -48.69 9.24 -11.94
C ALA A 1081 -47.89 8.62 -10.78
N LEU A 1082 -47.53 7.34 -10.90
CA LEU A 1082 -46.58 6.67 -10.01
C LEU A 1082 -45.15 7.24 -10.21
N PRO A 1083 -44.31 7.26 -9.16
CA PRO A 1083 -43.05 7.97 -9.16
C PRO A 1083 -42.03 7.33 -10.10
N ALA A 1084 -41.27 8.18 -10.81
CA ALA A 1084 -40.15 7.77 -11.65
C ALA A 1084 -38.88 7.48 -10.83
N SER A 1085 -38.97 6.54 -9.88
CA SER A 1085 -37.80 6.02 -9.17
C SER A 1085 -37.32 4.72 -9.84
N PRO A 1086 -36.19 4.71 -10.56
CA PRO A 1086 -35.63 3.46 -11.07
C PRO A 1086 -35.15 2.63 -9.88
N GLU A 1087 -35.86 1.55 -9.53
CA GLU A 1087 -35.44 0.63 -8.47
C GLU A 1087 -33.99 0.18 -8.73
N ILE A 1088 -33.11 0.63 -7.84
CA ILE A 1088 -31.68 0.62 -8.02
C ILE A 1088 -31.21 -0.82 -8.23
N ILE A 1089 -30.24 -1.04 -9.12
CA ILE A 1089 -29.50 -2.30 -9.09
C ILE A 1089 -28.69 -2.24 -7.81
N ASP A 1090 -29.07 -3.05 -6.84
CA ASP A 1090 -28.31 -3.27 -5.63
C ASP A 1090 -27.00 -3.97 -6.02
N TRP A 1091 -26.01 -3.15 -6.37
CA TRP A 1091 -24.67 -3.59 -6.71
C TRP A 1091 -23.94 -4.08 -5.46
N GLU A 1092 -24.36 -3.67 -4.28
CA GLU A 1092 -23.77 -4.06 -3.01
C GLU A 1092 -24.10 -5.52 -2.72
N ASP A 1093 -25.38 -5.92 -2.72
CA ASP A 1093 -25.82 -7.31 -2.52
C ASP A 1093 -25.27 -8.27 -3.60
N ILE A 1094 -25.06 -7.77 -4.82
CA ILE A 1094 -24.50 -8.53 -5.95
C ILE A 1094 -22.98 -8.73 -5.83
N MET A 1095 -22.24 -7.74 -5.35
CA MET A 1095 -20.76 -7.78 -5.27
C MET A 1095 -20.25 -8.31 -3.93
N THR A 1096 -20.99 -8.13 -2.82
CA THR A 1096 -20.58 -8.50 -1.45
C THR A 1096 -20.82 -9.97 -1.10
N ASN A 1097 -21.79 -10.64 -1.73
CA ASN A 1097 -22.18 -12.01 -1.37
C ASN A 1097 -21.20 -13.13 -1.78
N SER A 1098 -19.95 -12.81 -2.12
CA SER A 1098 -18.87 -13.79 -2.24
C SER A 1098 -18.03 -13.88 -0.97
N ARG A 1099 -18.67 -13.80 0.20
CA ARG A 1099 -18.10 -14.38 1.41
C ARG A 1099 -17.94 -15.88 1.19
N MET A 1100 -16.71 -16.31 0.90
CA MET A 1100 -16.31 -17.68 1.19
C MET A 1100 -16.72 -17.98 2.64
N GLN A 1101 -17.43 -19.09 2.84
CA GLN A 1101 -17.57 -19.69 4.16
C GLN A 1101 -16.17 -19.80 4.79
N ASN A 1102 -16.05 -19.47 6.07
CA ASN A 1102 -14.79 -19.39 6.80
C ASN A 1102 -13.93 -20.65 6.64
N VAL A 1103 -13.06 -20.69 5.62
CA VAL A 1103 -11.84 -21.47 5.65
C VAL A 1103 -10.85 -20.62 6.43
N GLY A 1104 -10.84 -20.81 7.75
CA GLY A 1104 -10.02 -20.02 8.65
C GLY A 1104 -8.55 -20.16 8.30
N PHE A 1105 -7.95 -19.10 7.74
CA PHE A 1105 -6.50 -18.94 7.67
C PHE A 1105 -5.95 -18.60 9.06
N GLY A 1106 -6.09 -19.54 9.98
CA GLY A 1106 -5.38 -19.52 11.25
C GLY A 1106 -3.90 -19.75 10.99
N PHE A 1107 -3.06 -18.74 11.25
CA PHE A 1107 -1.63 -18.92 11.39
C PHE A 1107 -1.34 -19.64 12.73
N GLY A 1108 -1.74 -20.90 12.81
CA GLY A 1108 -1.37 -21.83 13.88
C GLY A 1108 -0.24 -22.73 13.42
N PHE A 1109 0.92 -22.65 14.08
CA PHE A 1109 1.92 -23.70 13.98
C PHE A 1109 1.39 -24.94 14.73
N GLY A 1110 1.06 -26.02 14.01
CA GLY A 1110 0.78 -27.32 14.62
C GLY A 1110 0.07 -28.32 13.72
N GLY A 1111 0.50 -29.58 13.77
CA GLY A 1111 -0.31 -30.74 13.37
C GLY A 1111 -0.15 -31.20 11.92
N GLU A 1112 0.65 -32.24 11.72
CA GLU A 1112 0.47 -33.21 10.63
C GLU A 1112 -0.83 -33.99 10.91
N ASP A 1113 -1.73 -34.17 9.92
CA ASP A 1113 -2.69 -35.29 9.82
C ASP A 1113 -3.66 -35.13 8.62
N TRP A 1114 -3.15 -35.36 7.40
CA TRP A 1114 -3.98 -35.46 6.17
C TRP A 1114 -3.56 -36.63 5.26
N LEU A 1115 -3.00 -37.69 5.85
CA LEU A 1115 -2.45 -38.85 5.15
C LEU A 1115 -3.09 -40.20 5.56
N SER A 1116 -4.37 -40.21 5.96
CA SER A 1116 -5.11 -41.47 6.15
C SER A 1116 -6.64 -41.32 6.10
N GLU A 1117 -7.24 -42.20 5.29
CA GLU A 1117 -8.54 -42.89 5.50
C GLU A 1117 -9.90 -42.16 5.39
N TYR A 1118 -10.68 -42.63 4.40
CA TYR A 1118 -12.12 -42.91 4.47
C TYR A 1118 -12.28 -44.46 4.57
N PRO A 1119 -13.44 -45.04 4.93
CA PRO A 1119 -14.68 -44.46 5.51
C PRO A 1119 -15.18 -45.19 6.78
N GLY A 1120 -16.20 -44.64 7.48
CA GLY A 1120 -16.91 -45.35 8.56
C GLY A 1120 -18.31 -44.77 8.85
N GLN A 1121 -19.33 -45.64 8.88
CA GLN A 1121 -20.75 -45.32 9.13
C GLN A 1121 -21.14 -45.40 10.61
N GLU A 1122 -22.24 -44.71 10.96
CA GLU A 1122 -23.12 -44.93 12.13
C GLU A 1122 -22.48 -44.67 13.52
N VAL A 1123 -23.14 -44.05 14.50
CA VAL A 1123 -24.59 -43.91 14.82
C VAL A 1123 -24.94 -42.46 15.15
#